data_AF-A0A1Y5E895-F1
#
_entry.id   AF-A0A1Y5E895-F1
#
_cell.length_a   1.000
_cell.length_b   1.000
_cell.length_c   1.000
_cell.angle_alpha   90.00
_cell.angle_beta   90.00
_cell.angle_gamma   90.00
#
_symmetry.space_group_name_H-M   'P 1'
#
loop_
_entity.id
_entity.type
_entity.pdbx_description
1 polymer ?
#
loop_
_entity_poly.entity_id
_entity_poly.type
_entity_poly.pdbx_seq_one_letter_code
_entity_poly.pdbx_strand_id
1 'polypeptide(L)'
;MKYFLFAVLAISTLLSFANATDQSPLLLAKPKIVGGELAAQGDWPWMSALVFTYSDANSALDVAGTQYQSEPFSYSPSGQASATMVDCGLGDDLCHLAENKICLIARGEIDFSVKAVNCQAAGGIGAIIYNNISGVISGTLGEGFIGNIPVIAISQNDGAILLDKLDSIATINLSVKQDLTQSASCGASFIGEKWVLTAAHCVEDANIEFLKVNIGEYDLSNGASNAKAIKRIYIHPEYDEGSTFNNDIALIELVESSDQTAVKLLDYNTSKQLAIANSPATVIGWGNVNAYGPNDEPPVNSQPNQLRQVELYLLSNEECKDQLAQAYSDLNNTTYSSNQVGITNSMICAAFSGGVQKGSCQGDSGGPLLVNTNEGWQQIGIVSFGVGCANEAFPDVYARVGSFTAWINNITQGIAIESSYDFALTPQNKAQTTPLTVTNNTNLIANLSFTLLADNTSSNGFSLNTDNCTQLSAKQSCQIQVDFDAKTLGKHKVRIVINSNDINIPTSQSYLSAEAIAASNNINTQLSNGSSELRWFSGGDQPWLLDNTEPAIMSGAIGEDQQSAVILTFSGAGTLSFDWSVSSEKNIDNPDESFGILYLIIDDEPIKFISGEVAYAKVIIDDLAVGEHQVTWLYKKDGGTNEGTDKASLKNVIFTPTVTALPSPLPSPSTSTKDSKSSGGSAAFILLIFSLLTLRYRRI
;
A
#
# COMPACT_ATOMS: atom_id res chain seq x y z
N MET A 1 -19.90 6.24 23.29
CA MET A 1 -21.14 6.89 23.80
C MET A 1 -20.82 7.79 24.99
N LYS A 2 -20.80 9.12 24.80
CA LYS A 2 -20.55 10.21 25.79
C LYS A 2 -19.19 10.21 26.53
N TYR A 3 -18.37 11.22 26.26
CA TYR A 3 -18.04 12.30 27.22
C TYR A 3 -17.72 13.61 26.45
N PHE A 4 -17.87 14.77 27.09
CA PHE A 4 -17.77 16.11 26.47
C PHE A 4 -17.39 17.16 27.54
N LEU A 5 -16.72 18.24 27.14
CA LEU A 5 -16.47 19.49 27.89
C LEU A 5 -16.67 20.67 26.91
N PHE A 6 -16.95 21.95 27.23
CA PHE A 6 -16.97 22.79 28.45
C PHE A 6 -18.06 23.90 28.22
N ALA A 7 -18.45 24.86 29.08
CA ALA A 7 -18.17 25.24 30.47
C ALA A 7 -19.27 26.24 30.97
N VAL A 8 -19.31 26.47 32.29
CA VAL A 8 -19.78 27.69 33.04
C VAL A 8 -21.03 28.47 32.54
N LEU A 9 -22.09 28.47 33.37
CA LEU A 9 -22.70 29.72 33.88
C LEU A 9 -23.36 29.51 35.26
N ALA A 10 -23.42 30.55 36.08
CA ALA A 10 -23.84 30.47 37.49
C ALA A 10 -25.31 30.87 37.73
N ILE A 11 -25.91 30.36 38.83
CA ILE A 11 -26.83 31.08 39.75
C ILE A 11 -27.01 30.26 41.04
N SER A 12 -27.19 30.94 42.18
CA SER A 12 -27.37 30.43 43.54
C SER A 12 -28.76 29.81 43.77
N THR A 13 -28.99 28.85 44.69
CA THR A 13 -29.06 29.06 46.16
C THR A 13 -29.04 27.76 47.00
N LEU A 14 -28.42 27.85 48.19
CA LEU A 14 -28.74 27.21 49.48
C LEU A 14 -29.60 25.91 49.50
N LEU A 15 -29.02 24.81 49.98
CA LEU A 15 -29.24 24.33 51.36
C LEU A 15 -28.29 23.16 51.74
N SER A 16 -27.88 23.16 53.00
CA SER A 16 -26.89 22.24 53.59
C SER A 16 -27.54 20.97 54.17
N PHE A 17 -26.90 19.81 53.99
CA PHE A 17 -26.76 18.80 55.06
C PHE A 17 -25.45 18.03 54.90
N ALA A 18 -24.79 17.74 56.02
CA ALA A 18 -23.55 16.97 56.07
C ALA A 18 -23.82 15.57 56.64
N ASN A 19 -23.12 14.57 56.09
CA ASN A 19 -22.63 13.36 56.75
C ASN A 19 -21.72 12.66 55.72
N ALA A 20 -20.41 12.55 55.94
CA ALA A 20 -19.71 11.72 56.92
C ALA A 20 -19.21 10.42 56.28
N THR A 21 -17.90 10.41 56.01
CA THR A 21 -17.01 9.23 55.92
C THR A 21 -17.49 8.03 55.08
N ASP A 22 -16.90 7.89 53.89
CA ASP A 22 -16.23 6.63 53.57
C ASP A 22 -14.87 6.91 52.92
N GLN A 23 -13.81 6.34 53.48
CA GLN A 23 -12.46 6.42 52.90
C GLN A 23 -12.24 5.16 52.07
N SER A 24 -12.69 5.19 50.81
CA SER A 24 -12.21 4.23 49.82
C SER A 24 -10.67 4.30 49.79
N PRO A 25 -9.95 3.19 49.99
CA PRO A 25 -8.49 3.23 49.91
C PRO A 25 -8.11 3.64 48.49
N LEU A 26 -7.20 4.61 48.39
CA LEU A 26 -6.46 4.84 47.16
C LEU A 26 -5.83 3.51 46.76
N LEU A 27 -6.40 2.86 45.75
CA LEU A 27 -5.76 1.77 45.04
C LEU A 27 -4.47 2.35 44.47
N LEU A 28 -3.36 2.10 45.17
CA LEU A 28 -2.03 2.25 44.61
C LEU A 28 -2.03 1.45 43.32
N ALA A 29 -2.00 2.15 42.18
CA ALA A 29 -1.71 1.55 40.90
C ALA A 29 -0.40 0.78 41.08
N LYS A 30 -0.48 -0.56 41.11
CA LYS A 30 0.71 -1.41 41.16
C LYS A 30 1.56 -1.06 39.94
N PRO A 31 2.90 -1.02 40.06
CA PRO A 31 3.76 -0.72 38.92
C PRO A 31 3.50 -1.77 37.82
N LYS A 32 2.86 -1.35 36.73
CA LYS A 32 2.77 -2.10 35.47
C LYS A 32 4.16 -2.05 34.83
N ILE A 33 4.93 -3.14 34.91
CA ILE A 33 6.16 -3.33 34.12
C ILE A 33 6.05 -4.70 33.49
N VAL A 34 5.93 -4.73 32.17
CA VAL A 34 5.52 -5.92 31.42
C VAL A 34 6.24 -5.94 30.07
N GLY A 35 7.49 -6.34 30.12
CA GLY A 35 8.25 -6.69 28.93
C GLY A 35 9.09 -7.91 29.26
N GLY A 36 9.30 -8.75 28.25
CA GLY A 36 10.07 -9.98 28.40
C GLY A 36 11.43 -9.76 29.04
N GLU A 37 11.96 -10.82 29.66
CA GLU A 37 13.35 -10.80 30.09
C GLU A 37 14.28 -10.62 28.88
N LEU A 38 15.49 -10.11 29.12
CA LEU A 38 16.48 -9.98 28.06
C LEU A 38 16.84 -11.39 27.56
N ALA A 39 16.63 -11.67 26.27
CA ALA A 39 17.08 -12.93 25.69
C ALA A 39 18.61 -13.00 25.70
N ALA A 40 19.21 -14.19 25.82
CA ALA A 40 20.66 -14.27 25.68
C ALA A 40 21.07 -14.18 24.21
N GLN A 41 22.14 -13.43 23.94
CA GLN A 41 22.63 -13.25 22.57
C GLN A 41 23.09 -14.58 21.98
N GLY A 42 22.43 -15.00 20.90
CA GLY A 42 22.73 -16.26 20.18
C GLY A 42 21.77 -17.42 20.47
N ASP A 43 20.83 -17.29 21.42
CA ASP A 43 19.82 -18.33 21.69
C ASP A 43 18.82 -18.50 20.53
N TRP A 44 18.58 -17.42 19.77
CA TRP A 44 17.52 -17.33 18.77
C TRP A 44 18.04 -16.98 17.36
N PRO A 45 18.94 -17.79 16.75
CA PRO A 45 19.62 -17.47 15.49
C PRO A 45 18.72 -17.40 14.24
N TRP A 46 17.46 -17.82 14.35
CA TRP A 46 16.43 -17.66 13.32
C TRP A 46 15.59 -16.38 13.45
N MET A 47 15.66 -15.69 14.59
CA MET A 47 14.88 -14.48 14.81
C MET A 47 15.28 -13.43 13.76
N SER A 48 14.28 -12.89 13.08
CA SER A 48 14.49 -11.99 11.95
C SER A 48 13.71 -10.70 12.14
N ALA A 49 14.31 -9.57 11.78
CA ALA A 49 13.66 -8.26 11.80
C ALA A 49 13.24 -7.87 10.37
N LEU A 50 12.07 -7.26 10.24
CA LEU A 50 11.69 -6.55 9.01
C LEU A 50 12.38 -5.18 8.99
N VAL A 51 12.99 -4.87 7.85
CA VAL A 51 13.90 -3.73 7.66
C VAL A 51 13.41 -2.90 6.50
N PHE A 52 13.26 -1.60 6.73
CA PHE A 52 12.79 -0.67 5.70
C PHE A 52 13.94 0.28 5.34
N THR A 53 14.18 0.48 4.05
CA THR A 53 15.06 1.55 3.58
C THR A 53 14.31 2.87 3.61
N TYR A 54 14.79 3.83 4.40
CA TYR A 54 14.33 5.21 4.34
C TYR A 54 15.36 6.07 3.60
N SER A 55 14.88 7.00 2.78
CA SER A 55 15.68 7.91 1.98
C SER A 55 15.73 9.30 2.63
N ASP A 56 16.65 9.50 3.57
CA ASP A 56 16.89 10.82 4.16
C ASP A 56 17.61 11.72 3.15
N ALA A 57 16.82 12.54 2.45
CA ALA A 57 17.36 13.65 1.69
C ALA A 57 18.00 14.66 2.65
N ASN A 58 19.24 15.05 2.35
CA ASN A 58 19.93 16.14 3.01
C ASN A 58 20.13 17.26 1.99
N SER A 59 19.94 18.50 2.39
CA SER A 59 20.12 19.66 1.52
C SER A 59 21.05 20.71 2.15
N ALA A 60 21.75 21.47 1.30
CA ALA A 60 22.52 22.63 1.72
C ALA A 60 22.50 23.72 0.64
N LEU A 61 22.43 24.98 1.06
CA LEU A 61 22.49 26.15 0.21
C LEU A 61 23.60 27.10 0.65
N ASP A 62 24.56 27.35 -0.24
CA ASP A 62 25.48 28.49 -0.14
C ASP A 62 25.08 29.58 -1.14
N VAL A 63 25.05 30.85 -0.73
CA VAL A 63 25.00 31.98 -1.66
C VAL A 63 26.11 32.97 -1.32
N ALA A 64 27.08 33.10 -2.24
CA ALA A 64 28.27 33.93 -2.09
C ALA A 64 29.05 33.71 -0.77
N GLY A 65 29.22 32.46 -0.33
CA GLY A 65 29.90 32.10 0.92
C GLY A 65 29.06 32.28 2.18
N THR A 66 27.77 32.57 2.05
CA THR A 66 26.81 32.60 3.16
C THR A 66 25.96 31.33 3.11
N GLN A 67 26.00 30.54 4.18
CA GLN A 67 25.14 29.37 4.33
C GLN A 67 23.72 29.78 4.72
N TYR A 68 22.73 29.17 4.07
CA TYR A 68 21.31 29.33 4.35
C TYR A 68 20.72 28.00 4.82
N GLN A 69 19.74 28.04 5.72
CA GLN A 69 18.99 26.84 6.09
C GLN A 69 18.09 26.47 4.92
N SER A 70 18.11 25.19 4.53
CA SER A 70 17.31 24.67 3.44
C SER A 70 16.79 23.27 3.77
N GLU A 71 15.57 22.98 3.30
CA GLU A 71 14.96 21.67 3.38
C GLU A 71 14.88 21.06 1.96
N PRO A 72 15.07 19.75 1.78
CA PRO A 72 14.80 19.10 0.50
C PRO A 72 13.29 18.96 0.28
N PHE A 73 12.87 18.88 -0.99
CA PHE A 73 11.56 18.31 -1.32
C PHE A 73 11.69 16.80 -1.49
N SER A 74 10.70 16.02 -1.03
CA SER A 74 10.63 14.59 -1.33
C SER A 74 10.58 14.36 -2.85
N TYR A 75 11.24 13.31 -3.34
CA TYR A 75 11.46 13.02 -4.77
C TYR A 75 12.25 14.10 -5.54
N SER A 76 12.92 15.03 -4.86
CA SER A 76 13.87 15.91 -5.53
C SER A 76 15.12 15.14 -5.99
N PRO A 77 15.56 15.31 -7.25
CA PRO A 77 16.79 14.71 -7.76
C PRO A 77 18.01 15.08 -6.92
N SER A 78 18.77 14.06 -6.51
CA SER A 78 20.07 14.30 -5.88
C SER A 78 21.07 14.85 -6.90
N GLY A 79 21.88 15.83 -6.46
CA GLY A 79 22.84 16.49 -7.32
C GLY A 79 23.37 17.80 -6.71
N GLN A 80 24.33 18.39 -7.43
CA GLN A 80 24.86 19.71 -7.12
C GLN A 80 24.62 20.64 -8.31
N ALA A 81 24.10 21.84 -8.04
CA ALA A 81 23.93 22.89 -9.02
C ALA A 81 24.59 24.17 -8.51
N SER A 82 25.34 24.88 -9.36
CA SER A 82 26.04 26.11 -8.97
C SER A 82 26.02 27.13 -10.12
N ALA A 83 25.26 28.20 -9.95
CA ALA A 83 25.15 29.30 -10.91
C ALA A 83 24.61 30.58 -10.24
N THR A 84 24.61 31.69 -10.97
CA THR A 84 23.88 32.90 -10.57
C THR A 84 22.37 32.63 -10.50
N MET A 85 21.67 33.31 -9.61
CA MET A 85 20.21 33.17 -9.49
C MET A 85 19.45 34.03 -10.52
N VAL A 86 18.14 33.79 -10.59
CA VAL A 86 17.16 34.68 -11.22
C VAL A 86 15.82 34.57 -10.51
N ASP A 87 15.12 35.70 -10.36
CA ASP A 87 13.75 35.72 -9.84
C ASP A 87 12.78 35.21 -10.92
N CYS A 88 12.06 34.14 -10.58
CA CYS A 88 11.04 33.51 -11.41
C CYS A 88 9.62 33.81 -10.91
N GLY A 89 9.45 34.74 -9.96
CA GLY A 89 8.17 35.09 -9.36
C GLY A 89 7.53 33.86 -8.71
N LEU A 90 6.25 33.64 -8.97
CA LEU A 90 5.54 32.46 -8.47
C LEU A 90 5.94 31.16 -9.19
N GLY A 91 6.60 31.21 -10.35
CA GLY A 91 6.92 30.02 -11.15
C GLY A 91 5.72 29.39 -11.88
N ASP A 92 4.62 30.13 -11.98
CA ASP A 92 3.36 29.70 -12.61
C ASP A 92 3.47 29.61 -14.14
N ASP A 93 4.44 30.33 -14.72
CA ASP A 93 4.82 30.31 -16.13
C ASP A 93 6.30 29.91 -16.32
N LEU A 94 6.68 29.67 -17.58
CA LEU A 94 8.06 29.34 -17.97
C LEU A 94 9.02 30.50 -17.65
N CYS A 95 10.03 30.26 -16.80
CA CYS A 95 10.95 31.32 -16.36
C CYS A 95 12.02 31.64 -17.41
N HIS A 96 11.66 32.41 -18.46
CA HIS A 96 12.49 32.67 -19.66
C HIS A 96 13.92 33.20 -19.43
N LEU A 97 14.29 33.60 -18.21
CA LEU A 97 15.63 34.06 -17.84
C LEU A 97 16.46 33.01 -17.10
N ALA A 98 15.96 31.77 -16.96
CA ALA A 98 16.57 30.70 -16.19
C ALA A 98 17.72 29.94 -16.89
N GLU A 99 17.98 30.17 -18.18
CA GLU A 99 18.98 29.42 -18.94
C GLU A 99 20.37 29.43 -18.25
N ASN A 100 20.83 28.25 -17.83
CA ASN A 100 22.06 28.02 -17.04
C ASN A 100 22.11 28.75 -15.68
N LYS A 101 20.94 28.99 -15.05
CA LYS A 101 20.81 29.67 -13.74
C LYS A 101 20.09 28.83 -12.69
N ILE A 102 20.14 29.31 -11.46
CA ILE A 102 19.32 28.84 -10.35
C ILE A 102 18.02 29.67 -10.29
N CYS A 103 16.86 29.03 -10.37
CA CYS A 103 15.58 29.71 -10.22
C CYS A 103 15.29 30.00 -8.75
N LEU A 104 15.06 31.26 -8.39
CA LEU A 104 14.48 31.65 -7.11
C LEU A 104 12.97 31.83 -7.31
N ILE A 105 12.16 31.03 -6.64
CA ILE A 105 10.72 30.91 -6.87
C ILE A 105 9.97 31.13 -5.56
N ALA A 106 8.99 32.02 -5.56
CA ALA A 106 8.06 32.19 -4.46
C ALA A 106 7.04 31.03 -4.44
N ARG A 107 6.66 30.58 -3.23
CA ARG A 107 5.46 29.76 -3.03
C ARG A 107 4.25 30.47 -3.68
N GLY A 108 3.36 29.68 -4.28
CA GLY A 108 2.07 30.12 -4.82
C GLY A 108 1.06 28.99 -4.70
N GLU A 109 -0.07 29.09 -5.41
CA GLU A 109 -1.16 28.11 -5.35
C GLU A 109 -0.93 26.84 -6.19
N ILE A 110 0.01 26.85 -7.14
CA ILE A 110 0.36 25.67 -7.95
C ILE A 110 1.39 24.78 -7.24
N ASP A 111 1.43 23.51 -7.65
CA ASP A 111 2.32 22.49 -7.10
C ASP A 111 3.82 22.78 -7.32
N PHE A 112 4.64 22.35 -6.37
CA PHE A 112 6.10 22.56 -6.41
C PHE A 112 6.79 21.83 -7.57
N SER A 113 6.24 20.69 -7.98
CA SER A 113 6.67 19.94 -9.17
C SER A 113 6.54 20.78 -10.43
N VAL A 114 5.41 21.44 -10.64
CA VAL A 114 5.17 22.33 -11.80
C VAL A 114 6.14 23.50 -11.81
N LYS A 115 6.39 24.14 -10.65
CA LYS A 115 7.39 25.23 -10.51
C LYS A 115 8.80 24.77 -10.91
N ALA A 116 9.20 23.57 -10.48
CA ALA A 116 10.49 22.98 -10.83
C ALA A 116 10.59 22.57 -12.32
N VAL A 117 9.52 22.00 -12.89
CA VAL A 117 9.42 21.69 -14.32
C VAL A 117 9.51 22.98 -15.16
N ASN A 118 8.80 24.05 -14.79
CA ASN A 118 8.86 25.35 -15.49
C ASN A 118 10.25 25.99 -15.45
N CYS A 119 10.97 25.86 -14.31
CA CYS A 119 12.37 26.27 -14.20
C CYS A 119 13.27 25.46 -15.16
N GLN A 120 13.16 24.13 -15.12
CA GLN A 120 13.97 23.21 -15.95
C GLN A 120 13.70 23.37 -17.45
N ALA A 121 12.42 23.52 -17.84
CA ALA A 121 12.01 23.72 -19.23
C ALA A 121 12.55 25.02 -19.83
N ALA A 122 12.81 26.03 -18.99
CA ALA A 122 13.47 27.27 -19.37
C ALA A 122 15.03 27.20 -19.31
N GLY A 123 15.60 26.01 -19.09
CA GLY A 123 17.05 25.79 -19.02
C GLY A 123 17.68 26.07 -17.65
N GLY A 124 16.88 26.22 -16.60
CA GLY A 124 17.35 26.28 -15.22
C GLY A 124 18.04 24.98 -14.81
N ILE A 125 19.07 25.08 -13.98
CA ILE A 125 19.89 23.93 -13.54
C ILE A 125 19.68 23.56 -12.06
N GLY A 126 18.81 24.29 -11.35
CA GLY A 126 18.47 24.09 -9.95
C GLY A 126 17.41 25.09 -9.52
N ALA A 127 16.63 24.77 -8.49
CA ALA A 127 15.55 25.64 -8.01
C ALA A 127 15.55 25.81 -6.48
N ILE A 128 15.32 27.03 -6.04
CA ILE A 128 15.17 27.45 -4.65
C ILE A 128 13.75 27.99 -4.49
N ILE A 129 12.90 27.26 -3.78
CA ILE A 129 11.51 27.65 -3.53
C ILE A 129 11.42 28.25 -2.12
N TYR A 130 11.08 29.53 -2.01
CA TYR A 130 10.94 30.18 -0.71
C TYR A 130 9.47 30.35 -0.32
N ASN A 131 9.17 30.19 0.98
CA ASN A 131 7.83 30.44 1.48
C ASN A 131 7.49 31.92 1.31
N ASN A 132 6.35 32.29 0.72
CA ASN A 132 5.95 33.70 0.59
C ASN A 132 5.10 34.20 1.78
N ILE A 133 4.72 33.29 2.69
CA ILE A 133 4.05 33.53 3.97
C ILE A 133 4.93 33.10 5.14
N SER A 134 4.58 33.51 6.36
CA SER A 134 5.34 33.16 7.57
C SER A 134 5.24 31.66 7.90
N GLY A 135 6.38 31.00 8.03
CA GLY A 135 6.49 29.59 8.42
C GLY A 135 7.60 28.86 7.64
N VAL A 136 7.88 27.62 8.03
CA VAL A 136 8.70 26.71 7.21
C VAL A 136 7.90 26.22 5.99
N ILE A 137 8.62 25.77 4.98
CA ILE A 137 8.08 25.15 3.78
C ILE A 137 8.71 23.75 3.65
N SER A 138 7.86 22.74 3.75
CA SER A 138 8.17 21.35 3.43
C SER A 138 7.16 20.85 2.39
N GLY A 139 7.53 19.82 1.63
CA GLY A 139 6.66 19.29 0.59
C GLY A 139 7.31 18.19 -0.23
N THR A 140 6.53 17.68 -1.18
CA THR A 140 6.93 16.63 -2.12
C THR A 140 6.85 17.15 -3.55
N LEU A 141 7.69 16.63 -4.45
CA LEU A 141 7.52 16.79 -5.90
C LEU A 141 6.66 15.66 -6.50
N GLY A 142 6.38 14.61 -5.73
CA GLY A 142 5.62 13.43 -6.13
C GLY A 142 6.45 12.35 -6.86
N GLU A 143 5.98 11.11 -6.83
CA GLU A 143 6.65 9.96 -7.48
C GLU A 143 6.75 10.10 -9.00
N GLY A 144 5.75 10.74 -9.62
CA GLY A 144 5.75 11.09 -11.04
C GLY A 144 6.63 12.28 -11.43
N PHE A 145 7.51 12.79 -10.54
CA PHE A 145 8.35 13.94 -10.86
C PHE A 145 9.46 13.59 -11.88
N ILE A 146 9.30 14.08 -13.11
CA ILE A 146 10.24 13.86 -14.23
C ILE A 146 11.39 14.87 -14.32
N GLY A 147 11.57 15.73 -13.31
CA GLY A 147 12.67 16.68 -13.28
C GLY A 147 14.02 16.01 -12.96
N ASN A 148 15.12 16.65 -13.35
CA ASN A 148 16.49 16.22 -13.10
C ASN A 148 17.37 17.27 -12.42
N ILE A 149 16.80 18.42 -12.05
CA ILE A 149 17.47 19.49 -11.30
C ILE A 149 17.21 19.36 -9.79
N PRO A 150 18.18 19.69 -8.92
CA PRO A 150 17.95 19.70 -7.48
C PRO A 150 17.03 20.87 -7.09
N VAL A 151 16.08 20.60 -6.20
CA VAL A 151 15.05 21.54 -5.73
C VAL A 151 15.06 21.57 -4.22
N ILE A 152 15.24 22.76 -3.65
CA ILE A 152 15.28 22.97 -2.20
C ILE A 152 14.30 24.05 -1.77
N ALA A 153 13.83 23.95 -0.53
CA ALA A 153 12.93 24.88 0.12
C ALA A 153 13.68 25.76 1.13
N ILE A 154 13.35 27.06 1.22
CA ILE A 154 13.94 27.99 2.21
C ILE A 154 12.90 28.89 2.88
N SER A 155 13.28 29.52 3.99
CA SER A 155 12.37 30.39 4.74
C SER A 155 11.96 31.65 3.96
N GLN A 156 10.83 32.25 4.36
CA GLN A 156 10.37 33.54 3.81
C GLN A 156 11.40 34.66 3.96
N ASN A 157 12.08 34.71 5.10
CA ASN A 157 13.08 35.72 5.38
C ASN A 157 14.32 35.53 4.50
N ASP A 158 14.74 34.28 4.30
CA ASP A 158 15.90 33.97 3.45
C ASP A 158 15.59 34.25 1.97
N GLY A 159 14.42 33.84 1.49
CA GLY A 159 13.97 34.15 0.13
C GLY A 159 13.93 35.66 -0.15
N ALA A 160 13.39 36.45 0.78
CA ALA A 160 13.39 37.90 0.70
C ALA A 160 14.83 38.49 0.62
N ILE A 161 15.78 37.92 1.37
CA ILE A 161 17.20 38.31 1.30
C ILE A 161 17.85 37.89 -0.04
N LEU A 162 17.43 36.77 -0.64
CA LEU A 162 18.00 36.29 -1.91
C LEU A 162 17.51 37.09 -3.13
N LEU A 163 16.33 37.71 -3.07
CA LEU A 163 15.86 38.65 -4.11
C LEU A 163 16.81 39.85 -4.30
N ASP A 164 17.45 40.32 -3.23
CA ASP A 164 18.48 41.38 -3.28
C ASP A 164 19.87 40.86 -3.72
N LYS A 165 20.00 39.55 -4.01
CA LYS A 165 21.28 38.86 -4.28
C LYS A 165 21.31 38.11 -5.62
N LEU A 166 20.39 38.34 -6.55
CA LEU A 166 20.23 37.51 -7.77
C LEU A 166 21.53 37.30 -8.58
N ASP A 167 22.39 38.31 -8.71
CA ASP A 167 23.68 38.21 -9.42
C ASP A 167 24.76 37.40 -8.66
N SER A 168 24.48 36.96 -7.43
CA SER A 168 25.37 36.10 -6.64
C SER A 168 25.29 34.64 -7.11
N ILE A 169 26.42 33.94 -7.08
CA ILE A 169 26.43 32.49 -7.27
C ILE A 169 25.76 31.82 -6.06
N ALA A 170 24.71 31.06 -6.33
CA ALA A 170 24.10 30.11 -5.41
C ALA A 170 24.58 28.70 -5.75
N THR A 171 24.91 27.91 -4.72
CA THR A 171 25.27 26.50 -4.83
C THR A 171 24.29 25.68 -4.00
N ILE A 172 23.46 24.90 -4.70
CA ILE A 172 22.58 23.88 -4.11
C ILE A 172 23.36 22.57 -4.08
N ASN A 173 23.32 21.87 -2.96
CA ASN A 173 23.76 20.48 -2.85
C ASN A 173 22.64 19.66 -2.20
N LEU A 174 22.14 18.65 -2.91
CA LEU A 174 21.09 17.75 -2.43
C LEU A 174 21.58 16.31 -2.54
N SER A 175 21.68 15.63 -1.40
CA SER A 175 22.18 14.26 -1.33
C SER A 175 21.19 13.37 -0.60
N VAL A 176 20.67 12.35 -1.27
CA VAL A 176 19.84 11.33 -0.65
C VAL A 176 20.74 10.30 0.02
N LYS A 177 20.59 10.13 1.33
CA LYS A 177 21.21 9.06 2.10
C LYS A 177 20.16 7.98 2.33
N GLN A 178 20.28 6.85 1.64
CA GLN A 178 19.49 5.67 1.98
C GLN A 178 20.05 5.07 3.26
N ASP A 179 19.31 5.22 4.36
CA ASP A 179 19.61 4.56 5.63
C ASP A 179 18.69 3.34 5.80
N LEU A 180 19.31 2.24 6.22
CA LEU A 180 18.62 1.01 6.57
C LEU A 180 18.20 1.11 8.04
N THR A 181 16.92 1.41 8.28
CA THR A 181 16.37 1.37 9.64
C THR A 181 15.70 0.01 9.86
N GLN A 182 15.89 -0.54 11.05
CA GLN A 182 15.25 -1.78 11.46
C GLN A 182 13.94 -1.40 12.12
N SER A 183 12.83 -1.97 11.64
CA SER A 183 11.56 -1.71 12.28
C SER A 183 11.35 -2.69 13.43
N ALA A 184 10.93 -2.16 14.57
CA ALA A 184 10.35 -2.94 15.64
C ALA A 184 8.84 -3.14 15.45
N SER A 185 8.26 -2.91 14.26
CA SER A 185 6.82 -3.11 13.98
C SER A 185 6.44 -4.58 13.78
N CYS A 186 7.30 -5.36 13.12
CA CYS A 186 7.09 -6.79 12.88
C CYS A 186 8.40 -7.57 12.92
N GLY A 187 8.35 -8.72 13.61
CA GLY A 187 9.33 -9.78 13.52
C GLY A 187 9.03 -10.80 12.42
N ALA A 188 9.97 -11.72 12.24
CA ALA A 188 9.85 -12.87 11.37
C ALA A 188 10.78 -14.00 11.83
N SER A 189 10.71 -15.14 11.17
CA SER A 189 11.45 -16.36 11.54
C SER A 189 12.06 -17.04 10.31
N PHE A 190 13.37 -17.28 10.32
CA PHE A 190 14.05 -17.96 9.23
C PHE A 190 13.83 -19.48 9.30
N ILE A 191 13.23 -20.04 8.25
CA ILE A 191 12.85 -21.46 8.17
C ILE A 191 13.75 -22.29 7.24
N GLY A 192 14.82 -21.69 6.70
CA GLY A 192 15.88 -22.38 5.95
C GLY A 192 15.99 -21.96 4.48
N GLU A 193 17.14 -22.27 3.89
CA GLU A 193 17.55 -21.86 2.54
C GLU A 193 17.39 -20.35 2.31
N LYS A 194 16.28 -19.94 1.67
CA LYS A 194 15.92 -18.59 1.25
C LYS A 194 14.53 -18.18 1.78
N TRP A 195 14.01 -18.89 2.78
CA TRP A 195 12.63 -18.77 3.23
C TRP A 195 12.53 -18.20 4.64
N VAL A 196 11.69 -17.18 4.78
CA VAL A 196 11.35 -16.54 6.04
C VAL A 196 9.83 -16.58 6.22
N LEU A 197 9.38 -16.81 7.45
CA LEU A 197 7.99 -16.97 7.84
C LEU A 197 7.58 -15.82 8.77
N THR A 198 6.46 -15.18 8.47
CA THR A 198 5.90 -14.02 9.21
C THR A 198 4.37 -14.02 9.12
N ALA A 199 3.72 -13.02 9.70
CA ALA A 199 2.27 -12.78 9.58
C ALA A 199 1.95 -12.14 8.21
N ALA A 200 0.72 -12.32 7.73
CA ALA A 200 0.26 -11.70 6.49
C ALA A 200 0.07 -10.18 6.66
N HIS A 201 -0.50 -9.74 7.78
CA HIS A 201 -0.73 -8.31 8.06
C HIS A 201 0.57 -7.49 8.14
N CYS A 202 1.72 -8.14 8.36
CA CYS A 202 3.04 -7.49 8.33
C CYS A 202 3.53 -7.16 6.92
N VAL A 203 2.91 -7.73 5.87
CA VAL A 203 3.45 -7.73 4.50
C VAL A 203 2.40 -7.61 3.39
N GLU A 204 1.11 -7.40 3.71
CA GLU A 204 0.02 -7.34 2.73
C GLU A 204 0.19 -6.21 1.69
N ASP A 205 0.50 -5.00 2.16
CA ASP A 205 0.79 -3.83 1.33
C ASP A 205 2.30 -3.55 1.14
N ALA A 206 3.17 -4.53 1.43
CA ALA A 206 4.61 -4.29 1.47
C ALA A 206 5.28 -4.20 0.08
N ASN A 207 5.81 -3.02 -0.25
CA ASN A 207 6.69 -2.87 -1.40
C ASN A 207 8.08 -3.51 -1.14
N ILE A 208 8.38 -4.58 -1.87
CA ILE A 208 9.62 -5.37 -1.75
C ILE A 208 10.90 -4.64 -2.19
N GLU A 209 10.80 -3.49 -2.86
CA GLU A 209 11.97 -2.66 -3.16
C GLU A 209 12.50 -1.95 -1.90
N PHE A 210 11.60 -1.60 -0.99
CA PHE A 210 11.92 -0.92 0.27
C PHE A 210 12.02 -1.87 1.47
N LEU A 211 11.32 -3.01 1.43
CA LEU A 211 11.34 -4.04 2.48
C LEU A 211 12.47 -5.06 2.30
N LYS A 212 13.20 -5.31 3.39
CA LYS A 212 14.29 -6.30 3.50
C LYS A 212 14.14 -7.10 4.80
N VAL A 213 14.91 -8.18 4.93
CA VAL A 213 14.92 -9.02 6.15
C VAL A 213 16.32 -9.15 6.71
N ASN A 214 16.53 -8.78 7.98
CA ASN A 214 17.75 -9.07 8.72
C ASN A 214 17.57 -10.35 9.54
N ILE A 215 18.46 -11.35 9.41
CA ILE A 215 18.28 -12.71 9.93
C ILE A 215 19.33 -13.03 11.00
N GLY A 216 18.87 -13.55 12.13
CA GLY A 216 19.69 -13.78 13.33
C GLY A 216 19.95 -12.49 14.09
N GLU A 217 19.02 -11.54 14.00
CA GLU A 217 19.13 -10.23 14.61
C GLU A 217 18.82 -10.29 16.12
N TYR A 218 19.46 -9.42 16.90
CA TYR A 218 19.39 -9.36 18.35
C TYR A 218 19.28 -7.94 18.91
N ASP A 219 19.99 -6.96 18.34
CA ASP A 219 20.06 -5.58 18.82
C ASP A 219 19.86 -4.60 17.67
N LEU A 220 18.62 -4.13 17.50
CA LEU A 220 18.21 -3.27 16.38
C LEU A 220 19.06 -1.98 16.22
N SER A 221 19.80 -1.58 17.26
CA SER A 221 20.71 -0.43 17.21
C SER A 221 22.03 -0.69 16.47
N ASN A 222 22.34 -1.94 16.10
CA ASN A 222 23.53 -2.31 15.32
C ASN A 222 23.48 -1.86 13.84
N GLY A 223 22.27 -1.56 13.32
CA GLY A 223 22.01 -1.22 11.93
C GLY A 223 21.95 -2.43 10.99
N ALA A 224 21.10 -2.35 9.97
CA ALA A 224 20.71 -3.50 9.14
C ALA A 224 21.66 -3.84 7.97
N SER A 225 22.97 -3.66 8.12
CA SER A 225 23.94 -3.74 7.01
C SER A 225 23.99 -5.10 6.28
N ASN A 226 23.53 -6.16 6.94
CA ASN A 226 23.42 -7.54 6.47
C ASN A 226 21.99 -7.94 6.05
N ALA A 227 21.04 -7.01 6.00
CA ALA A 227 19.67 -7.27 5.59
C ALA A 227 19.58 -7.74 4.12
N LYS A 228 18.86 -8.83 3.90
CA LYS A 228 18.70 -9.49 2.60
C LYS A 228 17.50 -8.93 1.84
N ALA A 229 17.68 -8.74 0.54
CA ALA A 229 16.61 -8.32 -0.36
C ALA A 229 15.54 -9.41 -0.51
N ILE A 230 14.28 -8.98 -0.56
CA ILE A 230 13.14 -9.84 -0.86
C ILE A 230 13.03 -10.02 -2.37
N LYS A 231 12.72 -11.25 -2.78
CA LYS A 231 12.44 -11.63 -4.16
C LYS A 231 10.95 -11.69 -4.43
N ARG A 232 10.17 -12.27 -3.50
CA ARG A 232 8.70 -12.37 -3.53
C ARG A 232 8.13 -12.53 -2.13
N ILE A 233 6.86 -12.17 -1.98
CA ILE A 233 6.01 -12.48 -0.83
C ILE A 233 4.90 -13.43 -1.29
N TYR A 234 4.55 -14.39 -0.45
CA TYR A 234 3.43 -15.32 -0.64
C TYR A 234 2.53 -15.25 0.60
N ILE A 235 1.42 -14.54 0.49
CA ILE A 235 0.37 -14.47 1.52
C ILE A 235 -0.53 -15.71 1.41
N HIS A 236 -1.09 -16.18 2.53
CA HIS A 236 -2.03 -17.30 2.48
C HIS A 236 -3.27 -16.94 1.64
N PRO A 237 -3.66 -17.77 0.65
CA PRO A 237 -4.72 -17.43 -0.31
C PRO A 237 -6.13 -17.27 0.31
N GLU A 238 -6.30 -17.70 1.56
CA GLU A 238 -7.53 -17.58 2.36
C GLU A 238 -7.32 -16.74 3.64
N TYR A 239 -6.30 -15.87 3.66
CA TYR A 239 -6.15 -14.84 4.68
C TYR A 239 -7.37 -13.90 4.68
N ASP A 240 -7.83 -13.53 5.87
CA ASP A 240 -8.94 -12.61 6.11
C ASP A 240 -8.40 -11.32 6.74
N GLU A 241 -8.26 -10.30 5.90
CA GLU A 241 -7.84 -8.93 6.22
C GLU A 241 -8.82 -8.21 7.17
N GLY A 242 -10.04 -8.74 7.33
CA GLY A 242 -11.02 -8.21 8.26
C GLY A 242 -10.75 -8.57 9.73
N SER A 243 -11.68 -8.15 10.60
CA SER A 243 -11.62 -8.30 12.07
C SER A 243 -11.33 -9.69 12.68
N THR A 244 -11.17 -10.75 11.88
CA THR A 244 -10.82 -12.09 12.39
C THR A 244 -9.35 -12.46 12.26
N PHE A 245 -8.56 -11.80 11.39
CA PHE A 245 -7.16 -12.15 11.07
C PHE A 245 -6.95 -13.66 10.85
N ASN A 246 -7.95 -14.34 10.26
CA ASN A 246 -7.88 -15.78 10.08
C ASN A 246 -6.92 -16.12 8.93
N ASN A 247 -6.10 -17.15 9.14
CA ASN A 247 -5.00 -17.52 8.24
C ASN A 247 -3.96 -16.39 8.02
N ASP A 248 -3.70 -15.59 9.05
CA ASP A 248 -2.64 -14.56 9.08
C ASP A 248 -1.22 -15.18 9.06
N ILE A 249 -0.76 -15.52 7.86
CA ILE A 249 0.55 -16.15 7.60
C ILE A 249 1.05 -15.80 6.20
N ALA A 250 2.34 -15.44 6.11
CA ALA A 250 3.03 -15.17 4.86
C ALA A 250 4.44 -15.77 4.83
N LEU A 251 4.89 -16.11 3.61
CA LEU A 251 6.24 -16.57 3.31
C LEU A 251 6.97 -15.53 2.46
N ILE A 252 8.17 -15.19 2.87
CA ILE A 252 9.09 -14.33 2.13
C ILE A 252 10.13 -15.22 1.43
N GLU A 253 10.21 -15.13 0.09
CA GLU A 253 11.32 -15.65 -0.70
C GLU A 253 12.42 -14.58 -0.75
N LEU A 254 13.61 -14.89 -0.26
CA LEU A 254 14.79 -14.03 -0.36
C LEU A 254 15.46 -14.16 -1.72
N VAL A 255 16.13 -13.10 -2.19
CA VAL A 255 16.97 -13.16 -3.42
C VAL A 255 18.15 -14.10 -3.23
N GLU A 256 18.74 -14.10 -2.03
CA GLU A 256 19.89 -14.93 -1.65
C GLU A 256 19.57 -15.78 -0.42
N SER A 257 20.08 -17.00 -0.38
CA SER A 257 19.99 -17.87 0.79
C SER A 257 20.77 -17.33 2.00
N SER A 258 20.48 -17.87 3.18
CA SER A 258 21.19 -17.58 4.43
C SER A 258 21.76 -18.86 5.04
N ASP A 259 22.96 -18.77 5.61
CA ASP A 259 23.64 -19.87 6.32
C ASP A 259 23.27 -19.90 7.82
N GLN A 260 22.35 -19.05 8.26
CA GLN A 260 21.86 -19.00 9.64
C GLN A 260 21.12 -20.29 10.03
N THR A 261 21.01 -20.56 11.33
CA THR A 261 20.29 -21.76 11.80
C THR A 261 18.78 -21.55 11.62
N ALA A 262 18.14 -22.40 10.83
CA ALA A 262 16.70 -22.40 10.63
C ALA A 262 15.93 -22.92 11.86
N VAL A 263 14.77 -22.34 12.14
CA VAL A 263 13.81 -22.91 13.09
C VAL A 263 13.07 -24.10 12.46
N LYS A 264 12.80 -25.13 13.26
CA LYS A 264 11.92 -26.23 12.86
C LYS A 264 10.45 -25.85 13.08
N LEU A 265 9.58 -26.17 12.13
CA LEU A 265 8.14 -25.99 12.29
C LEU A 265 7.51 -27.19 13.04
N LEU A 266 6.56 -26.94 13.93
CA LEU A 266 5.81 -27.98 14.64
C LEU A 266 4.54 -28.39 13.87
N ASP A 267 4.19 -29.68 13.87
CA ASP A 267 2.98 -30.17 13.21
C ASP A 267 1.67 -29.86 13.96
N TYR A 268 0.55 -29.93 13.25
CA TYR A 268 -0.78 -29.65 13.80
C TYR A 268 -1.15 -30.54 15.00
N ASN A 269 -0.91 -31.86 14.92
CA ASN A 269 -1.35 -32.78 15.96
C ASN A 269 -0.55 -32.57 17.24
N THR A 270 0.76 -32.41 17.16
CA THR A 270 1.60 -32.10 18.31
C THR A 270 1.24 -30.73 18.90
N SER A 271 1.01 -29.71 18.05
CA SER A 271 0.57 -28.39 18.52
C SER A 271 -0.76 -28.43 19.30
N LYS A 272 -1.67 -29.35 18.92
CA LYS A 272 -2.94 -29.55 19.60
C LYS A 272 -2.77 -30.28 20.93
N GLN A 273 -1.90 -31.28 21.02
CA GLN A 273 -1.64 -31.98 22.28
C GLN A 273 -0.95 -31.07 23.30
N LEU A 274 0.04 -30.27 22.88
CA LEU A 274 0.74 -29.33 23.77
C LEU A 274 -0.21 -28.25 24.32
N ALA A 275 -1.16 -27.78 23.49
CA ALA A 275 -2.21 -26.85 23.90
C ALA A 275 -3.16 -27.46 24.95
N ILE A 276 -3.65 -28.68 24.73
CA ILE A 276 -4.50 -29.41 25.70
C ILE A 276 -3.75 -29.70 27.01
N ALA A 277 -2.44 -29.91 26.94
CA ALA A 277 -1.59 -30.14 28.11
C ALA A 277 -1.17 -28.84 28.84
N ASN A 278 -1.66 -27.66 28.41
CA ASN A 278 -1.27 -26.36 28.93
C ASN A 278 0.27 -26.17 28.99
N SER A 279 0.96 -26.61 27.93
CA SER A 279 2.42 -26.65 27.91
C SER A 279 3.03 -25.24 27.87
N PRO A 280 4.22 -25.02 28.46
CA PRO A 280 4.93 -23.76 28.33
C PRO A 280 5.40 -23.53 26.89
N ALA A 281 5.34 -22.28 26.47
CA ALA A 281 5.82 -21.77 25.19
C ALA A 281 6.54 -20.43 25.40
N THR A 282 7.43 -20.06 24.50
CA THR A 282 8.22 -18.82 24.57
C THR A 282 7.95 -17.98 23.33
N VAL A 283 7.49 -16.74 23.51
CA VAL A 283 7.47 -15.74 22.43
C VAL A 283 8.69 -14.84 22.57
N ILE A 284 9.25 -14.42 21.43
CA ILE A 284 10.43 -13.56 21.35
C ILE A 284 10.21 -12.41 20.38
N GLY A 285 10.77 -11.23 20.67
CA GLY A 285 10.62 -10.06 19.83
C GLY A 285 11.12 -8.76 20.45
N TRP A 286 10.79 -7.65 19.77
CA TRP A 286 11.17 -6.28 20.11
C TRP A 286 9.93 -5.39 20.37
N GLY A 287 8.80 -6.00 20.71
CA GLY A 287 7.58 -5.31 21.07
C GLY A 287 7.69 -4.46 22.34
N ASN A 288 6.69 -3.61 22.53
CA ASN A 288 6.54 -2.75 23.70
C ASN A 288 6.69 -3.50 25.04
N VAL A 289 7.39 -2.89 26.01
CA VAL A 289 7.64 -3.47 27.36
C VAL A 289 6.70 -2.93 28.46
N ASN A 290 5.60 -2.31 28.04
CA ASN A 290 4.58 -1.73 28.89
C ASN A 290 3.19 -2.25 28.49
N ALA A 291 2.57 -3.07 29.35
CA ALA A 291 1.21 -3.57 29.14
C ALA A 291 0.16 -2.48 29.32
N TYR A 292 -0.94 -2.64 28.57
CA TYR A 292 -2.13 -1.80 28.65
C TYR A 292 -3.37 -2.62 28.26
N GLY A 293 -4.53 -2.28 28.83
CA GLY A 293 -5.81 -2.90 28.51
C GLY A 293 -6.60 -2.16 27.43
N PRO A 294 -7.73 -2.71 26.98
CA PRO A 294 -8.58 -2.12 25.93
C PRO A 294 -9.18 -0.74 26.26
N ASN A 295 -9.15 -0.34 27.54
CA ASN A 295 -9.63 0.98 28.01
C ASN A 295 -8.50 1.84 28.60
N ASP A 296 -7.24 1.41 28.49
CA ASP A 296 -6.07 2.22 28.86
C ASP A 296 -5.60 2.99 27.60
N GLU A 297 -5.23 4.26 27.75
CA GLU A 297 -4.47 4.97 26.71
C GLU A 297 -3.15 4.23 26.41
N PRO A 298 -2.78 4.01 25.13
CA PRO A 298 -1.52 3.38 24.78
C PRO A 298 -0.32 4.12 25.42
N PRO A 299 0.61 3.41 26.07
CA PRO A 299 1.80 4.03 26.64
C PRO A 299 2.72 4.55 25.52
N VAL A 300 3.56 5.54 25.85
CA VAL A 300 4.64 5.99 24.96
C VAL A 300 5.46 4.79 24.50
N ASN A 301 5.82 4.76 23.21
CA ASN A 301 6.61 3.68 22.60
C ASN A 301 7.82 3.33 23.48
N SER A 302 7.92 2.05 23.79
CA SER A 302 8.84 1.42 24.73
C SER A 302 9.55 0.19 24.12
N GLN A 303 9.47 0.03 22.80
CA GLN A 303 10.14 -1.02 22.03
C GLN A 303 11.64 -1.02 22.35
N PRO A 304 12.21 -2.14 22.86
CA PRO A 304 13.62 -2.24 23.18
C PRO A 304 14.42 -2.58 21.92
N ASN A 305 15.61 -1.98 21.75
CA ASN A 305 16.52 -2.39 20.70
C ASN A 305 16.96 -3.86 20.86
N GLN A 306 17.12 -4.33 22.10
CA GLN A 306 17.60 -5.68 22.41
C GLN A 306 16.46 -6.67 22.61
N LEU A 307 16.60 -7.82 21.95
CA LEU A 307 15.61 -8.90 21.87
C LEU A 307 15.15 -9.37 23.25
N ARG A 308 13.83 -9.49 23.41
CA ARG A 308 13.17 -9.98 24.61
C ARG A 308 12.56 -11.35 24.41
N GLN A 309 12.35 -12.04 25.52
CA GLN A 309 11.64 -13.32 25.55
C GLN A 309 10.68 -13.37 26.73
N VAL A 310 9.55 -14.07 26.57
CA VAL A 310 8.64 -14.35 27.69
C VAL A 310 8.03 -15.74 27.57
N GLU A 311 8.02 -16.47 28.69
CA GLU A 311 7.30 -17.73 28.83
C GLU A 311 5.80 -17.46 29.06
N LEU A 312 4.97 -18.11 28.25
CA LEU A 312 3.51 -18.14 28.30
C LEU A 312 3.05 -19.61 28.33
N TYR A 313 1.77 -19.84 28.60
CA TYR A 313 1.17 -21.16 28.66
C TYR A 313 0.11 -21.30 27.56
N LEU A 314 0.21 -22.36 26.76
CA LEU A 314 -0.71 -22.61 25.66
C LEU A 314 -2.12 -22.91 26.16
N LEU A 315 -3.14 -22.48 25.41
CA LEU A 315 -4.54 -22.80 25.65
C LEU A 315 -5.08 -23.70 24.52
N SER A 316 -5.95 -24.65 24.85
CA SER A 316 -6.79 -25.28 23.83
C SER A 316 -7.72 -24.24 23.19
N ASN A 317 -8.16 -24.48 21.95
CA ASN A 317 -9.08 -23.56 21.27
C ASN A 317 -10.43 -23.44 21.99
N GLU A 318 -10.82 -24.41 22.83
CA GLU A 318 -12.05 -24.35 23.63
C GLU A 318 -11.85 -23.39 24.82
N GLU A 319 -10.78 -23.57 25.60
CA GLU A 319 -10.41 -22.66 26.70
C GLU A 319 -10.18 -21.22 26.23
N CYS A 320 -9.50 -21.03 25.10
CA CYS A 320 -9.27 -19.70 24.53
C CYS A 320 -10.59 -19.02 24.12
N LYS A 321 -11.52 -19.77 23.51
CA LYS A 321 -12.84 -19.24 23.15
C LYS A 321 -13.65 -18.85 24.36
N ASP A 322 -13.65 -19.67 25.40
CA ASP A 322 -14.39 -19.41 26.63
C ASP A 322 -13.82 -18.20 27.37
N GLN A 323 -12.49 -18.08 27.47
CA GLN A 323 -11.82 -16.92 28.06
C GLN A 323 -12.10 -15.62 27.30
N LEU A 324 -11.94 -15.62 25.96
CA LEU A 324 -12.26 -14.45 25.14
C LEU A 324 -13.73 -14.09 25.20
N ALA A 325 -14.65 -15.07 25.19
CA ALA A 325 -16.09 -14.81 25.28
C ALA A 325 -16.47 -14.17 26.63
N GLN A 326 -15.84 -14.61 27.73
CA GLN A 326 -15.99 -13.97 29.03
C GLN A 326 -15.42 -12.54 29.02
N ALA A 327 -14.19 -12.36 28.52
CA ALA A 327 -13.51 -11.06 28.50
C ALA A 327 -14.24 -10.00 27.65
N TYR A 328 -14.73 -10.36 26.46
CA TYR A 328 -15.57 -9.49 25.64
C TYR A 328 -16.95 -9.22 26.28
N SER A 329 -17.53 -10.18 27.01
CA SER A 329 -18.79 -9.98 27.74
C SER A 329 -18.63 -8.94 28.85
N ASP A 330 -17.54 -9.02 29.61
CA ASP A 330 -17.21 -8.08 30.67
C ASP A 330 -16.84 -6.69 30.13
N LEU A 331 -16.06 -6.62 29.04
CA LEU A 331 -15.67 -5.37 28.38
C LEU A 331 -16.88 -4.60 27.83
N ASN A 332 -17.76 -5.28 27.10
CA ASN A 332 -18.86 -4.65 26.37
C ASN A 332 -20.19 -4.65 27.17
N ASN A 333 -20.19 -5.16 28.40
CA ASN A 333 -21.38 -5.28 29.26
C ASN A 333 -22.57 -5.95 28.53
N THR A 334 -22.27 -7.05 27.84
CA THR A 334 -23.22 -7.85 27.05
C THR A 334 -22.84 -9.33 27.17
N THR A 335 -23.46 -10.23 26.41
CA THR A 335 -23.13 -11.67 26.45
C THR A 335 -22.66 -12.16 25.09
N TYR A 336 -21.38 -12.55 25.02
CA TYR A 336 -20.81 -13.31 23.93
C TYR A 336 -20.76 -14.79 24.30
N SER A 337 -20.99 -15.66 23.31
CA SER A 337 -20.71 -17.08 23.41
C SER A 337 -19.37 -17.42 22.76
N SER A 338 -18.79 -18.55 23.14
CA SER A 338 -17.52 -19.11 22.66
C SER A 338 -17.43 -19.24 21.12
N ASN A 339 -18.57 -19.25 20.42
CA ASN A 339 -18.63 -19.30 18.95
C ASN A 339 -18.62 -17.94 18.25
N GLN A 340 -18.71 -16.83 19.00
CA GLN A 340 -18.77 -15.47 18.46
C GLN A 340 -17.41 -14.74 18.46
N VAL A 341 -16.36 -15.36 19.02
CA VAL A 341 -15.04 -14.73 19.22
C VAL A 341 -13.99 -15.10 18.16
N GLY A 342 -14.42 -15.56 16.99
CA GLY A 342 -13.56 -15.74 15.80
C GLY A 342 -12.56 -16.92 15.81
N ILE A 343 -12.17 -17.46 16.96
CA ILE A 343 -11.07 -18.45 17.04
C ILE A 343 -11.31 -19.72 16.19
N THR A 344 -10.40 -20.00 15.26
CA THR A 344 -10.45 -21.15 14.34
C THR A 344 -9.38 -22.21 14.67
N ASN A 345 -9.39 -23.35 13.97
CA ASN A 345 -8.30 -24.35 14.06
C ASN A 345 -6.99 -23.85 13.41
N SER A 346 -7.04 -22.78 12.60
CA SER A 346 -5.85 -22.09 12.08
C SER A 346 -5.18 -21.22 13.13
N MET A 347 -5.74 -21.10 14.34
CA MET A 347 -5.22 -20.29 15.44
C MET A 347 -4.83 -21.16 16.65
N ILE A 348 -3.91 -20.64 17.44
CA ILE A 348 -3.53 -21.11 18.78
C ILE A 348 -3.41 -19.90 19.71
N CYS A 349 -3.74 -20.04 20.98
CA CYS A 349 -3.64 -18.96 21.94
C CYS A 349 -2.65 -19.30 23.05
N ALA A 350 -2.04 -18.27 23.65
CA ALA A 350 -1.21 -18.41 24.83
C ALA A 350 -1.52 -17.28 25.82
N ALA A 351 -1.39 -17.57 27.11
CA ALA A 351 -1.60 -16.60 28.18
C ALA A 351 -0.58 -16.81 29.31
N PHE A 352 -0.27 -15.76 30.06
CA PHE A 352 0.54 -15.91 31.26
C PHE A 352 -0.31 -16.32 32.47
N SER A 353 0.21 -17.24 33.29
CA SER A 353 -0.43 -17.64 34.55
C SER A 353 0.41 -17.16 35.75
N GLY A 354 -0.06 -16.13 36.46
CA GLY A 354 0.65 -15.65 37.66
C GLY A 354 0.23 -14.33 38.31
N GLY A 355 -0.85 -13.67 37.87
CA GLY A 355 -1.32 -12.41 38.50
C GLY A 355 -0.38 -11.21 38.31
N VAL A 356 0.42 -11.28 37.24
CA VAL A 356 1.04 -10.13 36.57
C VAL A 356 0.73 -10.25 35.08
N GLN A 357 0.47 -9.13 34.43
CA GLN A 357 0.37 -9.01 32.98
C GLN A 357 1.71 -9.44 32.33
N LYS A 358 1.64 -10.31 31.32
CA LYS A 358 2.74 -10.75 30.44
C LYS A 358 2.13 -11.40 29.18
N GLY A 359 2.74 -11.16 28.02
CA GLY A 359 2.24 -11.55 26.71
C GLY A 359 3.10 -10.97 25.60
N SER A 360 2.68 -11.17 24.35
CA SER A 360 3.16 -10.40 23.19
C SER A 360 2.59 -8.97 23.23
N CYS A 361 3.28 -8.06 22.55
CA CYS A 361 2.90 -6.65 22.48
C CYS A 361 3.10 -6.08 21.07
N GLN A 362 2.68 -4.84 20.84
CA GLN A 362 2.84 -4.14 19.57
C GLN A 362 4.31 -4.08 19.19
N GLY A 363 4.65 -4.69 18.06
CA GLY A 363 6.01 -4.89 17.58
C GLY A 363 6.53 -6.33 17.60
N ASP A 364 5.84 -7.24 18.30
CA ASP A 364 6.14 -8.68 18.24
C ASP A 364 5.44 -9.39 17.05
N SER A 365 4.50 -8.71 16.37
CA SER A 365 3.74 -9.20 15.21
C SER A 365 4.61 -9.92 14.18
N GLY A 366 4.16 -11.06 13.65
CA GLY A 366 4.95 -11.90 12.75
C GLY A 366 6.11 -12.67 13.40
N GLY A 367 6.46 -12.36 14.65
CA GLY A 367 7.46 -13.05 15.45
C GLY A 367 7.04 -14.48 15.84
N PRO A 368 8.01 -15.35 16.19
CA PRO A 368 7.72 -16.77 16.45
C PRO A 368 7.27 -17.02 17.90
N LEU A 369 6.21 -17.82 18.05
CA LEU A 369 5.92 -18.54 19.29
C LEU A 369 6.55 -19.93 19.22
N LEU A 370 7.37 -20.26 20.22
CA LEU A 370 8.30 -21.39 20.23
C LEU A 370 7.96 -22.35 21.38
N VAL A 371 8.22 -23.64 21.19
CA VAL A 371 8.19 -24.66 22.25
C VAL A 371 9.48 -25.47 22.22
N ASN A 372 10.00 -25.83 23.39
CA ASN A 372 11.15 -26.71 23.50
C ASN A 372 10.67 -28.16 23.66
N THR A 373 10.87 -28.98 22.63
CA THR A 373 10.52 -30.40 22.66
C THR A 373 11.77 -31.25 22.86
N ASN A 374 11.61 -32.58 22.95
CA ASN A 374 12.74 -33.51 22.96
C ASN A 374 13.59 -33.47 21.66
N GLU A 375 13.14 -32.74 20.63
CA GLU A 375 13.85 -32.55 19.36
C GLU A 375 14.47 -31.13 19.21
N GLY A 376 14.43 -30.33 20.29
CA GLY A 376 14.89 -28.95 20.36
C GLY A 376 13.74 -27.93 20.23
N TRP A 377 14.11 -26.66 20.02
CA TRP A 377 13.15 -25.59 19.78
C TRP A 377 12.42 -25.76 18.44
N GLN A 378 11.09 -25.64 18.48
CA GLN A 378 10.21 -25.70 17.33
C GLN A 378 9.19 -24.56 17.38
N GLN A 379 8.88 -23.96 16.24
CA GLN A 379 7.87 -22.92 16.12
C GLN A 379 6.47 -23.53 16.04
N ILE A 380 5.62 -23.15 16.99
CA ILE A 380 4.23 -23.58 17.10
C ILE A 380 3.25 -22.52 16.58
N GLY A 381 3.64 -21.24 16.64
CA GLY A 381 2.80 -20.10 16.25
C GLY A 381 3.57 -18.92 15.67
N ILE A 382 2.82 -17.97 15.13
CA ILE A 382 3.25 -16.65 14.64
C ILE A 382 2.39 -15.61 15.36
N VAL A 383 2.98 -14.59 15.96
CA VAL A 383 2.23 -13.51 16.64
C VAL A 383 1.30 -12.83 15.64
N SER A 384 0.00 -12.78 15.95
CA SER A 384 -1.04 -12.26 15.05
C SER A 384 -1.77 -11.08 15.69
N PHE A 385 -2.62 -11.31 16.70
CA PHE A 385 -3.40 -10.24 17.34
C PHE A 385 -3.65 -10.47 18.83
N GLY A 386 -4.08 -9.41 19.52
CA GLY A 386 -4.48 -9.42 20.92
C GLY A 386 -5.31 -8.18 21.27
N VAL A 387 -5.96 -8.17 22.43
CA VAL A 387 -6.79 -7.04 22.89
C VAL A 387 -6.04 -6.27 23.97
N GLY A 388 -5.56 -5.07 23.61
CA GLY A 388 -4.55 -4.35 24.38
C GLY A 388 -3.16 -4.95 24.17
N CYS A 389 -2.35 -4.99 25.22
CA CYS A 389 -1.07 -5.69 25.24
C CYS A 389 -0.90 -6.44 26.57
N ALA A 390 -0.55 -7.73 26.48
CA ALA A 390 -0.25 -8.59 27.62
C ALA A 390 -1.33 -8.60 28.73
N ASN A 391 -2.61 -8.43 28.36
CA ASN A 391 -3.71 -8.24 29.30
C ASN A 391 -4.10 -9.55 30.01
N GLU A 392 -4.25 -9.53 31.34
CA GLU A 392 -4.59 -10.72 32.14
C GLU A 392 -5.94 -11.38 31.77
N ALA A 393 -6.88 -10.65 31.14
CA ALA A 393 -8.18 -11.19 30.74
C ALA A 393 -8.24 -11.65 29.27
N PHE A 394 -7.32 -11.21 28.41
CA PHE A 394 -7.34 -11.48 26.98
C PHE A 394 -6.09 -12.27 26.57
N PRO A 395 -6.21 -13.58 26.26
CA PRO A 395 -5.08 -14.35 25.75
C PRO A 395 -4.61 -13.82 24.39
N ASP A 396 -3.30 -13.86 24.15
CA ASP A 396 -2.70 -13.52 22.87
C ASP A 396 -3.04 -14.61 21.82
N VAL A 397 -3.30 -14.20 20.58
CA VAL A 397 -3.68 -15.09 19.48
C VAL A 397 -2.58 -15.15 18.42
N TYR A 398 -2.29 -16.38 17.98
CA TYR A 398 -1.19 -16.70 17.09
C TYR A 398 -1.71 -17.56 15.92
N ALA A 399 -1.22 -17.34 14.71
CA ALA A 399 -1.47 -18.25 13.60
C ALA A 399 -0.75 -19.59 13.86
N ARG A 400 -1.50 -20.69 13.87
CA ARG A 400 -1.02 -22.04 14.22
C ARG A 400 -0.23 -22.64 13.06
N VAL A 401 1.09 -22.49 13.08
CA VAL A 401 2.05 -23.01 12.07
C VAL A 401 1.72 -24.42 11.58
N GLY A 402 1.38 -25.33 12.51
CA GLY A 402 1.06 -26.72 12.19
C GLY A 402 -0.07 -26.89 11.18
N SER A 403 -1.05 -25.98 11.15
CA SER A 403 -2.17 -25.99 10.20
C SER A 403 -1.76 -25.66 8.77
N PHE A 404 -0.63 -24.97 8.58
CA PHE A 404 -0.17 -24.45 7.28
C PHE A 404 1.00 -25.23 6.68
N THR A 405 1.48 -26.28 7.35
CA THR A 405 2.64 -27.09 6.89
C THR A 405 2.49 -27.59 5.45
N ALA A 406 1.28 -27.93 5.01
CA ALA A 406 1.01 -28.27 3.61
C ALA A 406 1.20 -27.07 2.67
N TRP A 407 0.60 -25.91 2.95
CA TRP A 407 0.76 -24.68 2.17
C TRP A 407 2.24 -24.24 2.09
N ILE A 408 2.96 -24.28 3.21
CA ILE A 408 4.40 -23.99 3.28
C ILE A 408 5.18 -24.95 2.37
N ASN A 409 4.94 -26.26 2.44
CA ASN A 409 5.64 -27.24 1.61
C ASN A 409 5.29 -27.10 0.11
N ASN A 410 4.04 -26.79 -0.22
CA ASN A 410 3.59 -26.60 -1.60
C ASN A 410 4.28 -25.42 -2.29
N ILE A 411 4.65 -24.38 -1.53
CA ILE A 411 5.43 -23.23 -2.03
C ILE A 411 6.93 -23.53 -1.99
N THR A 412 7.47 -23.87 -0.82
CA THR A 412 8.92 -23.99 -0.57
C THR A 412 9.58 -25.18 -1.27
N GLN A 413 8.83 -26.26 -1.47
CA GLN A 413 9.31 -27.54 -2.02
C GLN A 413 8.46 -28.03 -3.22
N GLY A 414 7.60 -27.17 -3.77
CA GLY A 414 6.63 -27.52 -4.82
C GLY A 414 6.56 -26.53 -5.97
N ILE A 415 5.38 -26.40 -6.56
CA ILE A 415 5.05 -25.40 -7.57
C ILE A 415 4.36 -24.22 -6.89
N ALA A 416 5.09 -23.11 -6.77
CA ALA A 416 4.63 -21.86 -6.18
C ALA A 416 4.04 -20.94 -7.26
N ILE A 417 2.77 -20.56 -7.16
CA ILE A 417 2.20 -19.39 -7.85
C ILE A 417 2.26 -18.19 -6.90
N GLU A 418 2.41 -16.98 -7.44
CA GLU A 418 2.28 -15.73 -6.70
C GLU A 418 0.94 -15.63 -5.96
N SER A 419 0.87 -14.70 -4.99
CA SER A 419 -0.28 -14.50 -4.10
C SER A 419 -1.59 -14.20 -4.84
N SER A 420 -2.69 -14.10 -4.09
CA SER A 420 -3.98 -13.67 -4.64
C SER A 420 -3.85 -12.32 -5.36
N TYR A 421 -4.60 -12.14 -6.45
CA TYR A 421 -4.60 -10.91 -7.24
C TYR A 421 -6.03 -10.40 -7.41
N ASP A 422 -6.25 -9.12 -7.08
CA ASP A 422 -7.52 -8.44 -7.30
C ASP A 422 -7.42 -7.50 -8.50
N PHE A 423 -8.34 -7.62 -9.45
CA PHE A 423 -8.51 -6.68 -10.57
C PHE A 423 -9.29 -5.42 -10.17
N ALA A 424 -9.69 -5.32 -8.90
CA ALA A 424 -10.47 -4.25 -8.30
C ALA A 424 -11.79 -4.01 -9.06
N LEU A 425 -12.18 -2.75 -9.22
CA LEU A 425 -13.45 -2.36 -9.84
C LEU A 425 -13.27 -2.17 -11.34
N THR A 426 -13.75 -3.12 -12.15
CA THR A 426 -13.65 -3.10 -13.62
C THR A 426 -14.96 -2.59 -14.25
N PRO A 427 -14.94 -1.57 -15.13
CA PRO A 427 -16.13 -1.14 -15.86
C PRO A 427 -16.73 -2.23 -16.76
N GLN A 428 -18.06 -2.33 -16.84
CA GLN A 428 -18.75 -3.34 -17.65
C GLN A 428 -18.27 -3.36 -19.12
N ASN A 429 -17.92 -4.55 -19.61
CA ASN A 429 -17.37 -4.81 -20.94
C ASN A 429 -15.96 -4.23 -21.21
N LYS A 430 -15.24 -3.76 -20.18
CA LYS A 430 -13.76 -3.67 -20.25
C LYS A 430 -13.17 -5.06 -19.95
N ALA A 431 -12.00 -5.31 -20.51
CA ALA A 431 -11.19 -6.48 -20.20
C ALA A 431 -9.84 -6.01 -19.64
N GLN A 432 -9.30 -6.74 -18.68
CA GLN A 432 -8.00 -6.50 -18.07
C GLN A 432 -7.18 -7.79 -18.15
N THR A 433 -5.86 -7.66 -18.27
CA THR A 433 -4.92 -8.79 -18.37
C THR A 433 -3.73 -8.55 -17.46
N THR A 434 -3.35 -9.52 -16.65
CA THR A 434 -2.13 -9.47 -15.82
C THR A 434 -1.31 -10.77 -15.93
N PRO A 435 0.03 -10.72 -15.96
CA PRO A 435 0.87 -11.91 -15.86
C PRO A 435 1.04 -12.34 -14.40
N LEU A 436 0.89 -13.63 -14.10
CA LEU A 436 1.27 -14.21 -12.80
C LEU A 436 2.44 -15.18 -12.98
N THR A 437 3.43 -15.13 -12.09
CA THR A 437 4.57 -16.02 -12.11
C THR A 437 4.28 -17.34 -11.41
N VAL A 438 4.67 -18.44 -12.06
CA VAL A 438 4.68 -19.79 -11.50
C VAL A 438 6.13 -20.26 -11.42
N THR A 439 6.55 -20.77 -10.27
CA THR A 439 7.93 -21.18 -9.96
C THR A 439 7.98 -22.62 -9.50
N ASN A 440 8.86 -23.42 -10.10
CA ASN A 440 9.12 -24.79 -9.68
C ASN A 440 10.30 -24.81 -8.69
N ASN A 441 10.00 -24.89 -7.40
CA ASN A 441 11.01 -25.01 -6.34
C ASN A 441 11.51 -26.45 -6.13
N THR A 442 11.00 -27.45 -6.88
CA THR A 442 11.49 -28.83 -6.82
C THR A 442 12.83 -29.03 -7.53
N ASN A 443 13.40 -30.24 -7.40
CA ASN A 443 14.54 -30.72 -8.20
C ASN A 443 14.10 -31.55 -9.44
N LEU A 444 12.82 -31.53 -9.79
CA LEU A 444 12.20 -32.32 -10.86
C LEU A 444 11.67 -31.42 -11.98
N ILE A 445 11.48 -31.97 -13.19
CA ILE A 445 10.73 -31.30 -14.26
C ILE A 445 9.25 -31.60 -14.03
N ALA A 446 8.44 -30.56 -13.87
CA ALA A 446 7.00 -30.69 -13.66
C ALA A 446 6.24 -30.53 -14.98
N ASN A 447 5.18 -31.32 -15.21
CA ASN A 447 4.23 -31.07 -16.29
C ASN A 447 2.91 -30.65 -15.64
N LEU A 448 2.45 -29.46 -15.99
CA LEU A 448 1.40 -28.74 -15.26
C LEU A 448 0.13 -28.59 -16.10
N SER A 449 -1.01 -28.68 -15.44
CA SER A 449 -2.28 -28.20 -15.98
C SER A 449 -2.97 -27.28 -14.96
N PHE A 450 -3.72 -26.31 -15.47
CA PHE A 450 -4.33 -25.26 -14.70
C PHE A 450 -5.85 -25.34 -14.82
N THR A 451 -6.57 -25.09 -13.74
CA THR A 451 -8.02 -25.09 -13.72
C THR A 451 -8.52 -23.91 -12.88
N LEU A 452 -9.48 -23.16 -13.43
CA LEU A 452 -10.23 -22.16 -12.67
C LEU A 452 -11.42 -22.84 -12.01
N LEU A 453 -11.50 -22.78 -10.69
CA LEU A 453 -12.68 -23.18 -9.92
C LEU A 453 -13.41 -21.92 -9.46
N ALA A 454 -14.65 -21.72 -9.92
CA ALA A 454 -15.53 -20.67 -9.42
C ALA A 454 -16.32 -21.19 -8.21
N ASP A 455 -16.43 -20.38 -7.16
CA ASP A 455 -17.07 -20.83 -5.92
C ASP A 455 -18.60 -20.91 -6.04
N ASN A 456 -19.24 -20.07 -6.88
CA ASN A 456 -20.72 -20.00 -6.97
C ASN A 456 -21.33 -19.61 -8.35
N THR A 457 -20.57 -19.49 -9.45
CA THR A 457 -21.10 -19.02 -10.75
C THR A 457 -20.82 -19.95 -11.93
N SER A 458 -21.71 -19.93 -12.93
CA SER A 458 -21.59 -20.71 -14.18
C SER A 458 -20.72 -20.04 -15.25
N SER A 459 -20.39 -18.76 -15.04
CA SER A 459 -19.40 -17.98 -15.78
C SER A 459 -18.78 -17.00 -14.79
N ASN A 460 -17.46 -16.89 -14.78
CA ASN A 460 -16.69 -16.16 -13.78
C ASN A 460 -15.90 -14.97 -14.35
N GLY A 461 -16.02 -14.71 -15.65
CA GLY A 461 -15.29 -13.65 -16.35
C GLY A 461 -13.79 -13.92 -16.57
N PHE A 462 -13.22 -14.96 -15.97
CA PHE A 462 -11.78 -15.22 -16.00
C PHE A 462 -11.37 -16.26 -17.06
N SER A 463 -10.23 -16.02 -17.72
CA SER A 463 -9.52 -17.01 -18.52
C SER A 463 -8.02 -17.04 -18.25
N LEU A 464 -7.37 -18.16 -18.59
CA LEU A 464 -5.93 -18.35 -18.43
C LEU A 464 -5.28 -18.71 -19.76
N ASN A 465 -4.19 -18.03 -20.10
CA ASN A 465 -3.20 -18.51 -21.07
C ASN A 465 -2.02 -19.11 -20.30
N THR A 466 -1.76 -20.40 -20.52
CA THR A 466 -0.78 -21.17 -19.74
C THR A 466 0.29 -21.88 -20.57
N ASP A 467 0.35 -21.59 -21.88
CA ASP A 467 1.20 -22.30 -22.84
C ASP A 467 2.67 -22.34 -22.40
N ASN A 468 3.17 -21.22 -21.87
CA ASN A 468 4.55 -21.04 -21.37
C ASN A 468 4.85 -21.79 -20.05
N CYS A 469 3.83 -22.37 -19.39
CA CYS A 469 3.94 -23.01 -18.08
C CYS A 469 3.53 -24.50 -18.09
N THR A 470 3.14 -25.08 -19.23
CA THR A 470 2.71 -26.48 -19.33
C THR A 470 3.80 -27.50 -18.97
N GLN A 471 5.08 -27.16 -19.13
CA GLN A 471 6.21 -27.91 -18.61
C GLN A 471 7.24 -26.95 -18.01
N LEU A 472 7.55 -27.12 -16.73
CA LEU A 472 8.42 -26.22 -15.98
C LEU A 472 9.62 -26.98 -15.39
N SER A 473 10.82 -26.63 -15.86
CA SER A 473 12.08 -27.20 -15.39
C SER A 473 12.34 -26.93 -13.90
N ALA A 474 13.12 -27.80 -13.26
CA ALA A 474 13.54 -27.65 -11.87
C ALA A 474 14.20 -26.27 -11.63
N LYS A 475 13.83 -25.61 -10.52
CA LYS A 475 14.36 -24.29 -10.11
C LYS A 475 14.17 -23.17 -11.15
N GLN A 476 13.17 -23.27 -12.03
CA GLN A 476 12.83 -22.23 -13.02
C GLN A 476 11.45 -21.62 -12.74
N SER A 477 11.22 -20.45 -13.33
CA SER A 477 9.93 -19.75 -13.32
C SER A 477 9.40 -19.55 -14.75
N CYS A 478 8.09 -19.44 -14.89
CA CYS A 478 7.37 -19.08 -16.10
C CYS A 478 6.22 -18.13 -15.75
N GLN A 479 5.61 -17.49 -16.76
CA GLN A 479 4.43 -16.64 -16.55
C GLN A 479 3.20 -17.24 -17.25
N ILE A 480 2.09 -17.29 -16.52
CA ILE A 480 0.74 -17.44 -17.10
C ILE A 480 0.15 -16.04 -17.28
N GLN A 481 -0.72 -15.87 -18.28
CA GLN A 481 -1.55 -14.65 -18.36
C GLN A 481 -2.93 -14.96 -17.82
N VAL A 482 -3.44 -14.06 -17.00
CA VAL A 482 -4.79 -14.07 -16.46
C VAL A 482 -5.55 -12.93 -17.13
N ASP A 483 -6.68 -13.24 -17.75
CA ASP A 483 -7.59 -12.24 -18.31
C ASP A 483 -8.87 -12.22 -17.47
N PHE A 484 -9.40 -11.01 -17.21
CA PHE A 484 -10.75 -10.78 -16.69
C PHE A 484 -11.57 -9.99 -17.72
N ASP A 485 -12.78 -10.47 -18.01
CA ASP A 485 -13.72 -9.91 -18.98
C ASP A 485 -15.04 -9.55 -18.29
N ALA A 486 -15.25 -8.26 -18.01
CA ALA A 486 -16.31 -7.71 -17.17
C ALA A 486 -17.72 -7.71 -17.83
N LYS A 487 -18.09 -8.81 -18.51
CA LYS A 487 -19.42 -8.99 -19.14
C LYS A 487 -20.53 -9.26 -18.14
N THR A 488 -20.25 -10.02 -17.10
CA THR A 488 -21.20 -10.36 -16.03
C THR A 488 -20.94 -9.44 -14.85
N LEU A 489 -21.94 -8.70 -14.41
CA LEU A 489 -21.84 -7.72 -13.32
C LEU A 489 -21.70 -8.37 -11.93
N GLY A 490 -21.12 -7.63 -10.98
CA GLY A 490 -20.96 -8.01 -9.58
C GLY A 490 -19.56 -8.53 -9.23
N LYS A 491 -19.39 -8.94 -7.97
CA LYS A 491 -18.14 -9.51 -7.44
C LYS A 491 -17.92 -10.93 -7.97
N HIS A 492 -16.74 -11.19 -8.50
CA HIS A 492 -16.25 -12.49 -8.95
C HIS A 492 -15.10 -12.93 -8.05
N LYS A 493 -15.07 -14.22 -7.70
CA LYS A 493 -13.91 -14.85 -7.06
C LYS A 493 -13.73 -16.25 -7.64
N VAL A 494 -12.50 -16.56 -8.05
CA VAL A 494 -12.11 -17.88 -8.56
C VAL A 494 -10.78 -18.30 -7.96
N ARG A 495 -10.58 -19.60 -7.88
CA ARG A 495 -9.31 -20.20 -7.48
C ARG A 495 -8.58 -20.77 -8.71
N ILE A 496 -7.32 -20.40 -8.87
CA ILE A 496 -6.37 -21.08 -9.75
C ILE A 496 -5.89 -22.35 -9.03
N VAL A 497 -6.22 -23.51 -9.58
CA VAL A 497 -5.70 -24.81 -9.14
C VAL A 497 -4.67 -25.30 -10.15
N ILE A 498 -3.44 -25.50 -9.67
CA ILE A 498 -2.35 -26.11 -10.43
C ILE A 498 -2.32 -27.60 -10.13
N ASN A 499 -2.28 -28.43 -11.17
CA ASN A 499 -2.15 -29.88 -11.06
C ASN A 499 -0.83 -30.31 -11.69
N SER A 500 -0.08 -31.16 -10.99
CA SER A 500 1.09 -31.86 -11.53
C SER A 500 0.68 -33.26 -11.98
N ASN A 501 1.31 -33.78 -13.05
CA ASN A 501 1.18 -35.18 -13.43
C ASN A 501 2.01 -36.14 -12.56
N ASP A 502 2.89 -35.62 -11.71
CA ASP A 502 3.62 -36.35 -10.67
C ASP A 502 3.08 -36.00 -9.29
N ILE A 503 2.58 -37.00 -8.57
CA ILE A 503 2.02 -36.89 -7.21
C ILE A 503 3.05 -36.46 -6.15
N ASN A 504 4.35 -36.59 -6.45
CA ASN A 504 5.44 -36.17 -5.56
C ASN A 504 5.80 -34.69 -5.74
N ILE A 505 5.17 -33.98 -6.68
CA ILE A 505 5.35 -32.54 -6.90
C ILE A 505 4.10 -31.83 -6.32
N PRO A 506 4.17 -31.32 -5.08
CA PRO A 506 3.06 -30.59 -4.50
C PRO A 506 2.85 -29.24 -5.23
N THR A 507 1.62 -28.75 -5.23
CA THR A 507 1.22 -27.54 -5.95
C THR A 507 0.49 -26.56 -5.04
N SER A 508 0.80 -25.29 -5.17
CA SER A 508 0.07 -24.20 -4.49
C SER A 508 -1.17 -23.78 -5.30
N GLN A 509 -1.99 -22.93 -4.67
CA GLN A 509 -3.21 -22.35 -5.23
C GLN A 509 -3.19 -20.84 -4.95
N SER A 510 -3.85 -20.05 -5.79
CA SER A 510 -4.05 -18.61 -5.62
C SER A 510 -5.50 -18.24 -6.00
N TYR A 511 -6.02 -17.13 -5.48
CA TYR A 511 -7.32 -16.61 -5.86
C TYR A 511 -7.20 -15.40 -6.78
N LEU A 512 -8.18 -15.26 -7.66
CA LEU A 512 -8.42 -14.04 -8.43
C LEU A 512 -9.76 -13.46 -7.96
N SER A 513 -9.78 -12.16 -7.71
CA SER A 513 -11.00 -11.39 -7.49
C SER A 513 -11.12 -10.23 -8.47
N ALA A 514 -12.36 -9.78 -8.68
CA ALA A 514 -12.71 -8.62 -9.49
C ALA A 514 -14.15 -8.21 -9.17
N GLU A 515 -14.52 -6.94 -9.36
CA GLU A 515 -15.92 -6.50 -9.38
C GLU A 515 -16.26 -5.81 -10.69
N ALA A 516 -17.17 -6.41 -11.47
CA ALA A 516 -17.66 -5.82 -12.71
C ALA A 516 -18.79 -4.83 -12.42
N ILE A 517 -18.53 -3.53 -12.55
CA ILE A 517 -19.46 -2.45 -12.17
C ILE A 517 -20.29 -1.94 -13.35
N ALA A 518 -21.55 -1.59 -13.10
CA ALA A 518 -22.53 -1.28 -14.13
C ALA A 518 -22.44 0.15 -14.67
N ALA A 519 -22.76 0.34 -15.95
CA ALA A 519 -22.87 1.67 -16.55
C ALA A 519 -24.06 2.46 -15.99
N SER A 520 -23.86 3.74 -15.66
CA SER A 520 -24.85 4.63 -15.06
C SER A 520 -25.24 5.77 -16.01
N ASN A 521 -26.30 5.53 -16.80
CA ASN A 521 -26.86 6.54 -17.71
C ASN A 521 -27.39 7.79 -16.98
N ASN A 522 -27.84 7.63 -15.74
CA ASN A 522 -28.35 8.72 -14.92
C ASN A 522 -27.20 9.68 -14.53
N ILE A 523 -26.06 9.14 -14.09
CA ILE A 523 -24.86 9.94 -13.78
C ILE A 523 -24.32 10.61 -15.05
N ASN A 524 -24.26 9.91 -16.18
CA ASN A 524 -23.86 10.51 -17.46
C ASN A 524 -24.77 11.68 -17.85
N THR A 525 -26.09 11.53 -17.69
CA THR A 525 -27.06 12.62 -17.94
C THR A 525 -26.80 13.81 -17.01
N GLN A 526 -26.52 13.57 -15.73
CA GLN A 526 -26.35 14.61 -14.72
C GLN A 526 -25.01 15.37 -14.82
N LEU A 527 -23.90 14.66 -15.06
CA LEU A 527 -22.55 15.23 -15.03
C LEU A 527 -22.01 15.58 -16.42
N SER A 528 -22.48 14.91 -17.47
CA SER A 528 -21.92 14.99 -18.82
C SER A 528 -22.97 15.26 -19.90
N ASN A 529 -24.16 15.71 -19.50
CA ASN A 529 -25.31 16.00 -20.38
C ASN A 529 -25.69 14.83 -21.31
N GLY A 530 -25.37 13.58 -20.93
CA GLY A 530 -25.64 12.39 -21.74
C GLY A 530 -24.69 12.20 -22.92
N SER A 531 -23.44 12.70 -22.82
CA SER A 531 -22.40 12.48 -23.83
C SER A 531 -22.21 10.99 -24.14
N SER A 532 -22.10 10.65 -25.43
CA SER A 532 -21.76 9.29 -25.87
C SER A 532 -20.26 8.96 -25.75
N GLU A 533 -19.42 9.98 -25.59
CA GLU A 533 -17.97 9.88 -25.47
C GLU A 533 -17.54 9.65 -24.02
N LEU A 534 -18.24 10.27 -23.07
CA LEU A 534 -18.02 10.11 -21.63
C LEU A 534 -18.92 9.00 -21.08
N ARG A 535 -18.34 7.89 -20.62
CA ARG A 535 -19.10 6.75 -20.09
C ARG A 535 -18.88 6.62 -18.59
N TRP A 536 -19.98 6.61 -17.86
CA TRP A 536 -19.99 6.56 -16.40
C TRP A 536 -20.39 5.19 -15.89
N PHE A 537 -19.75 4.75 -14.82
CA PHE A 537 -20.00 3.50 -14.11
C PHE A 537 -20.01 3.76 -12.61
N SER A 538 -20.72 2.93 -11.84
CA SER A 538 -20.88 3.13 -10.39
C SER A 538 -21.01 1.79 -9.68
N GLY A 539 -20.31 1.61 -8.55
CA GLY A 539 -20.22 0.33 -7.84
C GLY A 539 -19.41 0.42 -6.54
N GLY A 540 -18.83 -0.70 -6.10
CA GLY A 540 -18.38 -0.90 -4.74
C GLY A 540 -19.53 -1.41 -3.85
N ASP A 541 -19.31 -1.46 -2.53
CA ASP A 541 -20.27 -2.01 -1.57
C ASP A 541 -21.60 -1.25 -1.56
N GLN A 542 -21.58 0.04 -1.89
CA GLN A 542 -22.73 0.79 -2.40
C GLN A 542 -22.31 1.68 -3.57
N PRO A 543 -23.12 1.80 -4.64
CA PRO A 543 -22.83 2.69 -5.76
C PRO A 543 -23.03 4.16 -5.38
N TRP A 544 -22.31 5.06 -6.06
CA TRP A 544 -22.65 6.49 -6.10
C TRP A 544 -24.00 6.72 -6.77
N LEU A 545 -24.74 7.70 -6.26
CA LEU A 545 -26.12 8.04 -6.64
C LEU A 545 -26.25 9.52 -7.00
N LEU A 546 -27.35 9.88 -7.68
CA LEU A 546 -27.67 11.29 -7.92
C LEU A 546 -27.97 12.04 -6.61
N ASP A 547 -27.48 13.27 -6.49
CA ASP A 547 -28.01 14.20 -5.52
C ASP A 547 -29.37 14.73 -6.00
N ASN A 548 -30.33 14.83 -5.08
CA ASN A 548 -31.67 15.35 -5.33
C ASN A 548 -31.80 16.84 -4.92
N THR A 549 -30.73 17.44 -4.38
CA THR A 549 -30.71 18.81 -3.86
C THR A 549 -29.96 19.78 -4.78
N GLU A 550 -28.92 19.31 -5.47
CA GLU A 550 -28.19 20.08 -6.50
C GLU A 550 -27.73 19.20 -7.69
N PRO A 551 -27.24 19.78 -8.81
CA PRO A 551 -26.75 19.04 -9.98
C PRO A 551 -25.44 18.24 -9.77
N ALA A 552 -25.43 17.35 -8.78
CA ALA A 552 -24.27 16.59 -8.33
C ALA A 552 -24.56 15.09 -8.21
N ILE A 553 -23.53 14.33 -7.85
CA ILE A 553 -23.64 12.95 -7.37
C ILE A 553 -22.95 12.82 -6.02
N MET A 554 -23.36 11.82 -5.23
CA MET A 554 -22.78 11.49 -3.92
C MET A 554 -22.42 10.01 -3.84
N SER A 555 -21.46 9.66 -3.00
CA SER A 555 -21.16 8.27 -2.63
C SER A 555 -22.37 7.56 -2.01
N GLY A 556 -22.38 6.23 -2.13
CA GLY A 556 -23.34 5.38 -1.45
C GLY A 556 -23.16 5.41 0.07
N ALA A 557 -24.21 5.02 0.81
CA ALA A 557 -24.16 4.92 2.27
C ALA A 557 -23.44 3.63 2.70
N ILE A 558 -22.13 3.72 2.87
CA ILE A 558 -21.23 2.61 3.21
C ILE A 558 -20.96 2.53 4.72
N GLY A 559 -20.66 1.32 5.21
CA GLY A 559 -20.25 1.07 6.59
C GLY A 559 -18.74 1.21 6.82
N GLU A 560 -18.31 0.79 8.01
CA GLU A 560 -16.89 0.57 8.36
C GLU A 560 -16.24 -0.41 7.36
N ASP A 561 -14.99 -0.12 6.97
CA ASP A 561 -14.15 -0.87 6.02
C ASP A 561 -14.79 -1.15 4.63
N GLN A 562 -15.78 -0.35 4.24
CA GLN A 562 -16.45 -0.44 2.94
C GLN A 562 -16.02 0.67 1.99
N GLN A 563 -16.32 0.49 0.70
CA GLN A 563 -16.00 1.47 -0.33
C GLN A 563 -17.14 1.75 -1.32
N SER A 564 -17.13 2.95 -1.89
CA SER A 564 -18.07 3.41 -2.90
C SER A 564 -17.33 4.12 -4.03
N ALA A 565 -17.51 3.67 -5.27
CA ALA A 565 -16.77 4.20 -6.40
C ALA A 565 -17.66 4.67 -7.55
N VAL A 566 -17.18 5.69 -8.25
CA VAL A 566 -17.69 6.12 -9.56
C VAL A 566 -16.52 6.22 -10.53
N ILE A 567 -16.69 5.65 -11.72
CA ILE A 567 -15.66 5.59 -12.76
C ILE A 567 -16.17 6.29 -14.03
N LEU A 568 -15.34 7.16 -14.60
CA LEU A 568 -15.52 7.77 -15.90
C LEU A 568 -14.49 7.19 -16.88
N THR A 569 -14.93 6.68 -18.04
CA THR A 569 -14.04 6.27 -19.14
C THR A 569 -14.31 7.08 -20.40
N PHE A 570 -13.26 7.50 -21.10
CA PHE A 570 -13.33 8.24 -22.37
C PHE A 570 -12.07 8.00 -23.23
N SER A 571 -11.98 8.67 -24.37
CA SER A 571 -10.90 8.47 -25.34
C SER A 571 -10.44 9.82 -25.94
N GLY A 572 -9.13 10.00 -26.09
CA GLY A 572 -8.50 11.16 -26.69
C GLY A 572 -7.80 12.10 -25.69
N ALA A 573 -6.88 12.91 -26.22
CA ALA A 573 -6.12 13.89 -25.44
C ALA A 573 -6.97 15.12 -25.08
N GLY A 574 -6.70 15.74 -23.93
CA GLY A 574 -7.44 16.93 -23.48
C GLY A 574 -7.19 17.33 -22.03
N THR A 575 -7.99 18.29 -21.57
CA THR A 575 -8.08 18.70 -20.16
C THR A 575 -9.36 18.13 -19.55
N LEU A 576 -9.28 17.47 -18.40
CA LEU A 576 -10.42 17.13 -17.57
C LEU A 576 -10.51 18.11 -16.39
N SER A 577 -11.72 18.58 -16.07
CA SER A 577 -11.96 19.35 -14.85
C SER A 577 -13.25 18.94 -14.16
N PHE A 578 -13.30 19.09 -12.84
CA PHE A 578 -14.45 18.72 -12.01
C PHE A 578 -14.38 19.42 -10.65
N ASP A 579 -15.50 19.49 -9.93
CA ASP A 579 -15.55 19.92 -8.55
C ASP A 579 -15.88 18.72 -7.64
N TRP A 580 -15.05 18.47 -6.63
CA TRP A 580 -15.24 17.39 -5.65
C TRP A 580 -15.23 17.90 -4.20
N SER A 581 -15.87 17.15 -3.30
CA SER A 581 -15.92 17.44 -1.86
C SER A 581 -15.97 16.14 -1.05
N VAL A 582 -15.56 16.20 0.21
CA VAL A 582 -15.79 15.13 1.19
C VAL A 582 -16.23 15.72 2.53
N SER A 583 -17.11 15.01 3.23
CA SER A 583 -17.55 15.26 4.60
C SER A 583 -17.43 13.95 5.36
N SER A 584 -16.26 13.76 5.97
CA SER A 584 -15.89 12.62 6.80
C SER A 584 -15.20 13.08 8.08
N GLU A 585 -14.96 12.14 8.99
CA GLU A 585 -14.04 12.34 10.11
C GLU A 585 -12.63 12.69 9.62
N LYS A 586 -11.90 13.48 10.42
CA LYS A 586 -10.50 13.80 10.17
C LYS A 586 -9.68 13.20 11.30
N ASN A 587 -8.64 12.43 10.97
CA ASN A 587 -7.66 12.02 11.96
C ASN A 587 -6.84 13.26 12.38
N ILE A 588 -7.08 13.74 13.61
CA ILE A 588 -6.38 14.89 14.20
C ILE A 588 -5.09 14.43 14.90
N ASP A 589 -5.07 13.20 15.40
CA ASP A 589 -3.99 12.65 16.21
C ASP A 589 -2.87 12.05 15.35
N ASN A 590 -3.21 11.45 14.21
CA ASN A 590 -2.28 11.04 13.16
C ASN A 590 -2.75 11.53 11.77
N PRO A 591 -2.33 12.72 11.30
CA PRO A 591 -2.76 13.27 10.02
C PRO A 591 -2.43 12.40 8.79
N ASP A 592 -1.40 11.56 8.89
CA ASP A 592 -0.95 10.68 7.81
C ASP A 592 -1.86 9.42 7.69
N GLU A 593 -2.61 9.07 8.73
CA GLU A 593 -3.64 8.02 8.75
C GLU A 593 -5.04 8.65 8.69
N SER A 594 -5.29 9.40 7.61
CA SER A 594 -6.55 10.10 7.42
C SER A 594 -7.78 9.17 7.37
N PHE A 595 -8.84 9.51 8.12
CA PHE A 595 -10.11 8.78 8.09
C PHE A 595 -10.99 9.21 6.91
N GLY A 596 -11.90 8.35 6.47
CA GLY A 596 -12.88 8.57 5.39
C GLY A 596 -12.32 9.28 4.15
N ILE A 597 -11.50 8.58 3.35
CA ILE A 597 -10.73 9.17 2.25
C ILE A 597 -11.46 9.06 0.91
N LEU A 598 -11.53 10.17 0.17
CA LEU A 598 -11.87 10.21 -1.25
C LEU A 598 -10.59 10.30 -2.09
N TYR A 599 -10.28 9.21 -2.80
CA TYR A 599 -9.18 9.12 -3.75
C TYR A 599 -9.61 9.52 -5.17
N LEU A 600 -8.70 10.16 -5.90
CA LEU A 600 -8.71 10.34 -7.35
C LEU A 600 -7.60 9.46 -7.94
N ILE A 601 -7.99 8.51 -8.80
CA ILE A 601 -7.09 7.60 -9.51
C ILE A 601 -7.32 7.81 -11.01
N ILE A 602 -6.25 7.91 -11.80
CA ILE A 602 -6.31 8.07 -13.27
C ILE A 602 -5.38 7.03 -13.90
N ASP A 603 -5.93 6.21 -14.79
CA ASP A 603 -5.21 5.15 -15.50
C ASP A 603 -4.42 4.23 -14.54
N ASP A 604 -5.10 3.86 -13.45
CA ASP A 604 -4.64 3.05 -12.32
C ASP A 604 -3.58 3.71 -11.41
N GLU A 605 -3.13 4.94 -11.71
CA GLU A 605 -2.23 5.75 -10.88
C GLU A 605 -2.98 6.64 -9.88
N PRO A 606 -2.66 6.63 -8.56
CA PRO A 606 -3.27 7.52 -7.57
C PRO A 606 -2.73 8.95 -7.72
N ILE A 607 -3.61 9.90 -8.06
CA ILE A 607 -3.24 11.29 -8.37
C ILE A 607 -3.37 12.21 -7.15
N LYS A 608 -4.45 12.06 -6.38
CA LYS A 608 -4.76 12.94 -5.24
C LYS A 608 -5.76 12.29 -4.30
N PHE A 609 -5.81 12.73 -3.05
CA PHE A 609 -6.90 12.41 -2.14
C PHE A 609 -7.36 13.63 -1.33
N ILE A 610 -8.56 13.53 -0.74
CA ILE A 610 -9.07 14.44 0.29
C ILE A 610 -9.76 13.65 1.41
N SER A 611 -9.76 14.18 2.64
CA SER A 611 -10.35 13.60 3.85
C SER A 611 -10.81 14.73 4.78
N GLY A 612 -11.76 14.43 5.67
CA GLY A 612 -12.32 15.36 6.64
C GLY A 612 -13.47 16.20 6.08
N GLU A 613 -13.59 17.43 6.55
CA GLU A 613 -14.59 18.38 6.07
C GLU A 613 -13.99 19.31 5.00
N VAL A 614 -14.08 18.89 3.73
CA VAL A 614 -13.57 19.60 2.56
C VAL A 614 -14.73 20.00 1.65
N ALA A 615 -15.10 21.29 1.70
CA ALA A 615 -16.06 21.89 0.78
C ALA A 615 -15.59 21.80 -0.69
N TYR A 616 -16.54 21.89 -1.63
CA TYR A 616 -16.28 21.74 -3.06
C TYR A 616 -15.05 22.53 -3.55
N ALA A 617 -14.03 21.79 -3.99
CA ALA A 617 -12.82 22.32 -4.59
C ALA A 617 -12.76 21.90 -6.05
N LYS A 618 -12.34 22.83 -6.93
CA LYS A 618 -12.14 22.53 -8.34
C LYS A 618 -10.79 21.83 -8.54
N VAL A 619 -10.80 20.76 -9.33
CA VAL A 619 -9.62 20.08 -9.85
C VAL A 619 -9.57 20.25 -11.36
N ILE A 620 -8.37 20.42 -11.89
CA ILE A 620 -8.07 20.44 -13.32
C ILE A 620 -6.90 19.47 -13.53
N ILE A 621 -7.05 18.57 -14.49
CA ILE A 621 -6.04 17.63 -14.97
C ILE A 621 -5.81 18.00 -16.43
N ASP A 622 -4.73 18.72 -16.68
CA ASP A 622 -4.29 19.12 -18.02
C ASP A 622 -3.44 18.03 -18.68
N ASP A 623 -3.23 18.16 -19.99
CA ASP A 623 -2.32 17.33 -20.79
C ASP A 623 -2.54 15.81 -20.71
N LEU A 624 -3.79 15.35 -20.56
CA LEU A 624 -4.13 13.94 -20.79
C LEU A 624 -3.70 13.54 -22.21
N ALA A 625 -2.99 12.42 -22.30
CA ALA A 625 -2.36 11.96 -23.54
C ALA A 625 -3.38 11.44 -24.58
N VAL A 626 -2.93 11.10 -25.78
CA VAL A 626 -3.81 10.41 -26.75
C VAL A 626 -3.95 8.95 -26.34
N GLY A 627 -5.05 8.60 -25.66
CA GLY A 627 -5.33 7.23 -25.25
C GLY A 627 -6.79 6.97 -24.88
N GLU A 628 -7.08 5.75 -24.41
CA GLU A 628 -8.25 5.50 -23.57
C GLU A 628 -7.89 5.91 -22.15
N HIS A 629 -8.80 6.58 -21.45
CA HIS A 629 -8.62 6.98 -20.05
C HIS A 629 -9.68 6.37 -19.14
N GLN A 630 -9.28 6.06 -17.91
CA GLN A 630 -10.13 5.64 -16.79
C GLN A 630 -9.86 6.56 -15.59
N VAL A 631 -10.87 7.30 -15.16
CA VAL A 631 -10.82 8.18 -13.99
C VAL A 631 -11.76 7.65 -12.93
N THR A 632 -11.20 7.30 -11.78
CA THR A 632 -11.93 6.69 -10.67
C THR A 632 -11.92 7.63 -9.47
N TRP A 633 -13.11 7.95 -8.96
CA TRP A 633 -13.28 8.56 -7.65
C TRP A 633 -13.72 7.46 -6.68
N LEU A 634 -12.84 7.12 -5.74
CA LEU A 634 -13.03 6.02 -4.79
C LEU A 634 -13.12 6.58 -3.38
N TYR A 635 -14.31 6.52 -2.79
CA TYR A 635 -14.51 6.85 -1.38
C TYR A 635 -14.37 5.57 -0.56
N LYS A 636 -13.39 5.52 0.34
CA LYS A 636 -13.20 4.45 1.33
C LYS A 636 -13.53 4.98 2.72
N LYS A 637 -14.26 4.19 3.50
CA LYS A 637 -14.48 4.44 4.93
C LYS A 637 -13.67 3.43 5.75
N ASP A 638 -13.04 3.91 6.81
CA ASP A 638 -12.28 3.15 7.79
C ASP A 638 -13.17 2.65 8.95
N GLY A 639 -12.60 1.85 9.85
CA GLY A 639 -13.23 1.34 11.07
C GLY A 639 -13.45 2.36 12.21
N GLY A 640 -13.35 3.67 11.92
CA GLY A 640 -13.46 4.78 12.86
C GLY A 640 -14.86 5.08 13.40
N THR A 641 -14.96 6.14 14.22
CA THR A 641 -16.22 6.54 14.86
C THR A 641 -16.93 7.63 14.07
N ASN A 642 -18.03 7.25 13.41
CA ASN A 642 -18.91 8.14 12.62
C ASN A 642 -19.01 9.62 13.11
N GLU A 643 -18.21 10.51 12.51
CA GLU A 643 -18.39 11.97 12.52
C GLU A 643 -18.53 12.51 11.09
N GLY A 644 -19.12 13.70 10.93
CA GLY A 644 -19.45 14.27 9.62
C GLY A 644 -20.73 13.67 9.02
N THR A 645 -20.79 13.55 7.70
CA THR A 645 -21.93 12.91 6.98
C THR A 645 -21.57 11.62 6.24
N ASP A 646 -20.31 11.20 6.32
CA ASP A 646 -19.70 10.04 5.66
C ASP A 646 -19.92 10.00 4.15
N LYS A 647 -19.69 11.13 3.47
CA LYS A 647 -19.98 11.30 2.05
C LYS A 647 -18.90 12.01 1.27
N ALA A 648 -18.61 11.46 0.10
CA ALA A 648 -17.98 12.15 -1.01
C ALA A 648 -19.02 12.66 -2.01
N SER A 649 -18.74 13.78 -2.68
CA SER A 649 -19.60 14.34 -3.74
C SER A 649 -18.79 14.84 -4.93
N LEU A 650 -19.40 14.81 -6.11
CA LEU A 650 -18.78 15.18 -7.39
C LEU A 650 -19.78 15.94 -8.27
N LYS A 651 -19.34 17.03 -8.91
CA LYS A 651 -20.13 17.80 -9.89
C LYS A 651 -19.27 18.50 -10.93
N ASN A 652 -19.92 19.18 -11.89
CA ASN A 652 -19.28 20.03 -12.90
C ASN A 652 -18.16 19.35 -13.71
N VAL A 653 -18.33 18.07 -14.05
CA VAL A 653 -17.32 17.28 -14.75
C VAL A 653 -17.30 17.61 -16.25
N ILE A 654 -16.20 18.19 -16.73
CA ILE A 654 -16.03 18.68 -18.09
C ILE A 654 -14.71 18.16 -18.66
N PHE A 655 -14.77 17.37 -19.71
CA PHE A 655 -13.62 17.04 -20.56
C PHE A 655 -13.58 17.95 -21.78
N THR A 656 -12.41 18.51 -22.09
CA THR A 656 -12.17 19.41 -23.22
C THR A 656 -11.07 18.81 -24.11
N PRO A 657 -11.40 18.25 -25.29
CA PRO A 657 -10.42 17.62 -26.16
C PRO A 657 -9.38 18.61 -26.72
N THR A 658 -8.11 18.22 -26.73
CA THR A 658 -7.04 18.97 -27.40
C THR A 658 -7.17 18.79 -28.90
N VAL A 659 -7.58 19.86 -29.61
CA VAL A 659 -7.79 19.82 -31.05
C VAL A 659 -6.45 19.75 -31.78
N THR A 660 -6.00 18.55 -32.10
CA THR A 660 -4.86 18.34 -33.01
C THR A 660 -5.25 18.82 -34.40
N ALA A 661 -4.75 20.00 -34.79
CA ALA A 661 -4.98 20.53 -36.13
C ALA A 661 -4.42 19.55 -37.18
N LEU A 662 -5.27 19.06 -38.10
CA LEU A 662 -4.78 18.29 -39.24
C LEU A 662 -3.74 19.16 -39.99
N PRO A 663 -2.60 18.57 -40.42
CA PRO A 663 -1.67 19.29 -41.27
C PRO A 663 -2.42 19.75 -42.52
N SER A 664 -2.42 21.06 -42.75
CA SER A 664 -3.07 21.63 -43.93
C SER A 664 -2.52 20.97 -45.19
N PRO A 665 -3.36 20.51 -46.13
CA PRO A 665 -2.87 19.92 -47.37
C PRO A 665 -1.98 20.93 -48.09
N LEU A 666 -0.80 20.49 -48.53
CA LEU A 666 0.14 21.37 -49.24
C LEU A 666 -0.60 22.05 -50.40
N PRO A 667 -0.39 23.36 -50.62
CA PRO A 667 -1.01 24.06 -51.74
C PRO A 667 -0.57 23.43 -53.05
N SER A 668 -1.53 22.91 -53.82
CA SER A 668 -1.30 22.37 -55.15
C SER A 668 -0.53 23.37 -56.02
N PRO A 669 0.51 22.95 -56.76
CA PRO A 669 1.26 23.86 -57.61
C PRO A 669 0.36 24.57 -58.61
N SER A 670 0.46 25.89 -58.68
CA SER A 670 -0.27 26.71 -59.66
C SER A 670 0.27 26.44 -61.06
N THR A 671 -0.44 25.60 -61.83
CA THR A 671 -0.12 25.33 -63.23
C THR A 671 -0.40 26.58 -64.08
N SER A 672 0.67 27.31 -64.38
CA SER A 672 0.64 28.43 -65.31
C SER A 672 0.04 28.03 -66.66
N THR A 673 -0.90 28.82 -67.16
CA THR A 673 -1.44 28.69 -68.51
C THR A 673 -0.35 28.99 -69.54
N LYS A 674 -0.08 28.01 -70.42
CA LYS A 674 0.62 28.24 -71.69
C LYS A 674 -0.09 27.49 -72.81
N ASP A 675 -0.47 28.23 -73.84
CA ASP A 675 -1.18 27.73 -75.00
C ASP A 675 -0.29 26.94 -75.98
N SER A 676 -0.96 25.98 -76.62
CA SER A 676 -0.88 25.65 -78.05
C SER A 676 -0.07 24.42 -78.54
N LYS A 677 -0.75 23.71 -79.47
CA LYS A 677 -0.28 22.81 -80.55
C LYS A 677 0.01 21.33 -80.25
N SER A 678 -1.04 20.52 -80.47
CA SER A 678 -1.24 19.60 -81.63
C SER A 678 -0.22 18.48 -81.96
N SER A 679 -0.76 17.38 -82.51
CA SER A 679 -0.11 16.11 -82.92
C SER A 679 0.27 15.19 -81.74
N GLY A 680 0.08 13.86 -81.78
CA GLY A 680 -0.48 12.96 -82.79
C GLY A 680 -0.66 11.55 -82.18
N GLY A 681 -1.45 10.68 -82.79
CA GLY A 681 -1.90 9.42 -82.15
C GLY A 681 -1.00 8.20 -82.33
N SER A 682 -1.61 7.01 -82.14
CA SER A 682 -1.06 5.64 -82.20
C SER A 682 -0.15 5.22 -81.03
N ALA A 683 0.00 3.94 -80.66
CA ALA A 683 -0.81 2.72 -80.64
C ALA A 683 0.15 1.56 -80.28
N ALA A 684 -0.37 0.50 -79.66
CA ALA A 684 0.13 -0.89 -79.76
C ALA A 684 1.47 -1.32 -79.09
N PHE A 685 1.30 -2.25 -78.12
CA PHE A 685 1.92 -3.60 -78.06
C PHE A 685 3.35 -3.89 -77.52
N ILE A 686 3.46 -5.14 -76.99
CA ILE A 686 4.63 -6.01 -76.71
C ILE A 686 5.35 -5.80 -75.35
N LEU A 687 5.15 -6.61 -74.28
CA LEU A 687 5.52 -8.03 -74.00
C LEU A 687 7.04 -8.36 -73.93
N LEU A 688 7.40 -9.28 -73.00
CA LEU A 688 8.66 -10.09 -72.89
C LEU A 688 9.90 -9.38 -72.25
N ILE A 689 10.81 -10.02 -71.47
CA ILE A 689 10.82 -11.29 -70.69
C ILE A 689 12.07 -11.35 -69.75
N PHE A 690 12.04 -12.09 -68.62
CA PHE A 690 13.15 -12.74 -67.83
C PHE A 690 14.37 -11.87 -67.36
N SER A 691 15.04 -12.04 -66.20
CA SER A 691 15.14 -13.10 -65.18
C SER A 691 16.27 -12.80 -64.17
N LEU A 692 16.27 -13.53 -63.04
CA LEU A 692 17.45 -13.99 -62.27
C LEU A 692 18.40 -12.94 -61.65
N LEU A 693 18.43 -12.88 -60.32
CA LEU A 693 19.41 -13.66 -59.54
C LEU A 693 19.08 -13.69 -58.04
N THR A 694 19.21 -14.87 -57.44
CA THR A 694 19.15 -15.10 -55.99
C THR A 694 20.56 -15.21 -55.43
N LEU A 695 20.79 -14.74 -54.19
CA LEU A 695 21.82 -15.33 -53.33
C LEU A 695 21.54 -15.04 -51.84
N ARG A 696 21.47 -16.12 -51.07
CA ARG A 696 21.46 -16.11 -49.60
C ARG A 696 22.86 -15.82 -49.07
N TYR A 697 22.99 -15.27 -47.87
CA TYR A 697 23.92 -15.81 -46.87
C TYR A 697 23.33 -15.65 -45.45
N ARG A 698 23.77 -16.50 -44.50
CA ARG A 698 23.17 -16.70 -43.17
C ARG A 698 24.28 -17.09 -42.18
N ARG A 699 24.16 -16.66 -40.92
CA ARG A 699 25.05 -16.96 -39.76
C ARG A 699 26.44 -16.30 -39.87
N ILE A 700 27.08 -15.87 -38.79
CA ILE A 700 27.06 -16.40 -37.40
C ILE A 700 25.89 -15.88 -36.58
#